data_AF-A0AAD6MZK3-F1
#
_entry.id   AF-A0AAD6MZK3-F1
#
_cell.length_a   1.000
_cell.length_b   1.000
_cell.length_c   1.000
_cell.angle_alpha   90.00
_cell.angle_beta   90.00
_cell.angle_gamma   90.00
#
_symmetry.space_group_name_H-M   'P 1'
#
loop_
_entity.id
_entity.type
_entity.pdbx_description
1 polymer ?
#
loop_
_entity_poly.entity_id
_entity_poly.type
_entity_poly.pdbx_seq_one_letter_code
_entity_poly.pdbx_strand_id
1 'polypeptide(L)'
;SDPTENYSPFSLMLNSSFRVLQRLCLRAQPRPLFHTRTSQLPRTVQTSSARTYTQWISKNPLIHSSRRLKTQAPNQCRANTTTLSSSRPFSSTSSFHARNTYNRFGGGGGRQPLFSHFLMRAKPQHFVVIGLGISGIYLYNTDVVEMTGRRRFNCVSAQRELQMGAESYREVLGSERGKVLPDYHPLSMMVDRVLQRLIPQANIEGADWKVHVIKDDQMANAFVLPGGKVFVYTGILPICGDEDGLAAVLGHEIAHVVAHHPAERMSNSFLTLGTVLLVSFLFDVSGQLSSFLLNLMWSLPNSRTQEAEADNIGLMMMSKACFNPEAAVKLWQRMQKQEKVSPPQFMSTHPSSYNREEAIRGWLEKAETIYADSGCSSLKSYILVIFLPTGQFPSCKRSKPTVPELQKFPGTTSSIDITLPSYPSHLSRTRPLIMSLSIPGPSQAGLFKAGYQSHDAEDGAVIRNIEACQAISQTVQTSLGPYGRNKIVINHLQKMILTSDAATILRELDVVHPAAKLLVMASQQQDAEMGDGTNLVIVLAGELLKKAEELIRMGLKTSDIVSGYEKAQNFALKVLEDLEVDRLEDIRSIPELSKALRTVVASKQSGTEEILANLVAEAVLTVLPKNPVNFNVDNVRVVKIMGGSLEQSKVVKGMVFGREPDGIVKSARRAKVGVFSCPIDISQTETKGTVLLKNAQEMMDYTKGEEERLETAIKELYDSGLRVVVAGSTVGDLALHYLNRFNILVIKILSKFELRRLCRVVGATPLARLGAPMPDEMGQVDIVETTEIGGDRVTVFRQEDANAVTRTSTIVLRGATQNHLDDVERAIDDGVNVVKAITKDPRLVPGAGATEIQLVERISNFADKTPGLPQYAIRKFAEAFEVVPRTLAESAGLDATEVLSRLYTAHHRANPATEEEEEGSSDEEEPFWTTGVDLELGDSDGTLDTVDEGILDLLAAKSWAIRLASEAARTVLSVDQIIVARQAGGPKPPGPNPNWDED
;
A
#
# COMPACT_ATOMS: atom_id res chain seq x y z
N SER A 1 -64.15 0.67 22.57
CA SER A 1 -65.03 -0.08 21.64
C SER A 1 -64.16 -1.09 20.94
N ASP A 2 -64.34 -2.35 21.29
CA ASP A 2 -63.63 -3.52 20.76
C ASP A 2 -64.23 -3.92 19.38
N PRO A 3 -63.77 -4.99 18.67
CA PRO A 3 -62.76 -6.00 19.06
C PRO A 3 -61.77 -6.42 17.93
N THR A 4 -61.09 -7.55 18.15
CA THR A 4 -60.50 -8.53 17.18
C THR A 4 -58.97 -8.54 16.94
N GLU A 5 -58.27 -9.43 17.67
CA GLU A 5 -57.78 -10.76 17.19
C GLU A 5 -57.44 -10.94 15.68
N ASN A 6 -56.41 -11.69 15.23
CA ASN A 6 -55.76 -12.89 15.84
C ASN A 6 -54.36 -13.26 15.27
N TYR A 7 -53.73 -14.25 15.94
CA TYR A 7 -52.45 -14.97 15.73
C TYR A 7 -51.76 -15.11 14.34
N SER A 8 -50.44 -15.25 14.39
CA SER A 8 -49.72 -16.38 13.75
C SER A 8 -48.65 -16.97 14.70
N PRO A 9 -48.17 -18.23 14.54
CA PRO A 9 -47.61 -18.99 15.67
C PRO A 9 -46.14 -19.46 15.52
N PHE A 10 -45.42 -19.59 16.64
CA PHE A 10 -45.04 -20.88 17.24
C PHE A 10 -44.39 -20.70 18.62
N SER A 11 -44.61 -21.65 19.54
CA SER A 11 -44.07 -21.60 20.91
C SER A 11 -44.09 -23.00 21.55
N LEU A 12 -43.21 -23.22 22.54
CA LEU A 12 -43.09 -24.43 23.38
C LEU A 12 -42.63 -25.70 22.62
N MET A 13 -41.98 -26.71 23.21
CA MET A 13 -41.55 -26.96 24.61
C MET A 13 -40.02 -27.11 24.68
N LEU A 14 -39.29 -26.53 25.64
CA LEU A 14 -39.25 -26.73 27.11
C LEU A 14 -38.52 -28.00 27.59
N ASN A 15 -37.70 -27.79 28.63
CA ASN A 15 -37.29 -28.74 29.66
C ASN A 15 -36.27 -29.85 29.30
N SER A 16 -35.36 -30.24 30.21
CA SER A 16 -35.04 -29.66 31.54
C SER A 16 -33.73 -30.19 32.12
N SER A 17 -33.14 -29.41 33.04
CA SER A 17 -32.47 -29.88 34.27
C SER A 17 -31.20 -30.75 34.18
N PHE A 18 -30.32 -30.83 35.19
CA PHE A 18 -29.85 -29.95 36.28
C PHE A 18 -28.77 -30.79 37.02
N ARG A 19 -28.02 -30.20 37.97
CA ARG A 19 -27.12 -30.88 38.95
C ARG A 19 -25.77 -31.39 38.41
N VAL A 20 -24.69 -31.44 39.22
CA VAL A 20 -24.40 -30.82 40.54
C VAL A 20 -22.88 -30.65 40.71
N LEU A 21 -22.45 -29.67 41.50
CA LEU A 21 -21.04 -29.50 41.92
C LEU A 21 -20.57 -30.64 42.86
N GLN A 22 -19.26 -30.81 42.99
CA GLN A 22 -18.50 -30.57 44.24
C GLN A 22 -17.31 -31.54 44.39
N ARG A 23 -16.27 -31.04 45.08
CA ARG A 23 -15.12 -31.72 45.69
C ARG A 23 -13.90 -31.96 44.78
N LEU A 24 -12.67 -31.96 45.30
CA LEU A 24 -11.96 -31.06 46.25
C LEU A 24 -10.55 -31.65 46.48
N CYS A 25 -9.61 -30.79 46.93
CA CYS A 25 -8.38 -31.15 47.64
C CYS A 25 -7.24 -31.91 46.90
N LEU A 26 -6.23 -31.13 46.51
CA LEU A 26 -4.84 -31.23 47.02
C LEU A 26 -4.07 -32.55 46.91
N ARG A 27 -2.95 -32.54 46.16
CA ARG A 27 -1.66 -33.02 46.72
C ARG A 27 -0.41 -32.40 46.09
N ALA A 28 0.65 -32.40 46.89
CA ALA A 28 1.83 -31.55 46.84
C ALA A 28 2.89 -31.88 45.76
N GLN A 29 3.42 -30.80 45.16
CA GLN A 29 4.85 -30.45 44.95
C GLN A 29 5.84 -31.38 44.18
N PRO A 30 6.97 -30.81 43.68
CA PRO A 30 7.76 -31.40 42.59
C PRO A 30 9.19 -31.85 43.00
N ARG A 31 9.95 -32.40 42.02
CA ARG A 31 11.43 -32.31 42.00
C ARG A 31 11.97 -32.10 40.57
N PRO A 32 13.05 -31.30 40.40
CA PRO A 32 13.80 -31.15 39.15
C PRO A 32 15.05 -32.06 39.10
N LEU A 33 15.76 -32.05 37.97
CA LEU A 33 17.17 -32.46 37.88
C LEU A 33 17.99 -31.44 37.07
N PHE A 34 19.33 -31.52 37.16
CA PHE A 34 20.26 -30.40 37.03
C PHE A 34 21.47 -30.72 36.12
N HIS A 35 21.97 -29.71 35.39
CA HIS A 35 23.39 -29.51 35.02
C HIS A 35 24.09 -30.53 34.06
N THR A 36 25.28 -30.27 33.45
CA THR A 36 26.27 -29.17 33.65
C THR A 36 27.10 -28.81 32.38
N ARG A 37 27.29 -27.50 32.14
CA ARG A 37 28.56 -26.75 31.85
C ARG A 37 29.60 -27.15 30.75
N THR A 38 30.03 -26.09 30.01
CA THR A 38 31.43 -25.67 29.64
C THR A 38 32.27 -26.45 28.59
N SER A 39 33.21 -25.85 27.82
CA SER A 39 33.51 -24.43 27.46
C SER A 39 34.63 -24.30 26.39
N GLN A 40 34.93 -23.05 25.98
CA GLN A 40 36.19 -22.52 25.37
C GLN A 40 36.45 -22.58 23.85
N LEU A 41 37.12 -21.51 23.39
CA LEU A 41 37.72 -21.22 22.07
C LEU A 41 39.24 -21.49 22.12
N PRO A 42 39.99 -21.62 21.00
CA PRO A 42 40.64 -20.44 20.40
C PRO A 42 40.79 -20.47 18.84
N ARG A 43 41.68 -19.63 18.30
CA ARG A 43 41.75 -19.11 16.92
C ARG A 43 42.81 -19.75 16.00
N THR A 44 42.68 -19.46 14.69
CA THR A 44 43.73 -19.20 13.66
C THR A 44 44.71 -20.30 13.20
N VAL A 45 44.88 -20.43 11.87
CA VAL A 45 46.07 -20.01 11.08
C VAL A 45 45.73 -20.03 9.56
N GLN A 46 46.60 -19.47 8.70
CA GLN A 46 46.40 -19.18 7.26
C GLN A 46 46.96 -20.25 6.30
N THR A 47 46.99 -19.94 4.99
CA THR A 47 47.76 -20.54 3.86
C THR A 47 47.16 -21.78 3.15
N SER A 48 47.36 -22.03 1.85
CA SER A 48 47.63 -21.14 0.69
C SER A 48 47.53 -21.89 -0.67
N SER A 49 47.13 -21.17 -1.74
CA SER A 49 47.58 -21.31 -3.16
C SER A 49 47.53 -22.64 -3.95
N ALA A 50 46.92 -22.57 -5.14
CA ALA A 50 47.36 -23.21 -6.41
C ALA A 50 47.26 -24.76 -6.55
N ARG A 51 47.21 -25.40 -7.75
CA ARG A 51 46.92 -25.00 -9.16
C ARG A 51 46.63 -26.27 -10.01
N THR A 52 45.80 -26.14 -11.07
CA THR A 52 45.79 -26.91 -12.36
C THR A 52 45.74 -28.45 -12.42
N TYR A 53 44.90 -28.99 -13.33
CA TYR A 53 45.14 -30.03 -14.39
C TYR A 53 43.76 -30.63 -14.78
N THR A 54 43.01 -30.13 -15.78
CA THR A 54 43.04 -30.41 -17.24
C THR A 54 42.49 -31.78 -17.72
N GLN A 55 41.43 -31.73 -18.55
CA GLN A 55 41.12 -32.66 -19.68
C GLN A 55 40.75 -34.13 -19.31
N TRP A 56 40.04 -34.96 -20.13
CA TRP A 56 39.41 -34.82 -21.47
C TRP A 56 38.35 -35.93 -21.73
N ILE A 57 37.39 -35.70 -22.65
CA ILE A 57 36.73 -36.69 -23.58
C ILE A 57 35.90 -37.89 -23.00
N SER A 58 34.91 -38.51 -23.70
CA SER A 58 33.84 -38.05 -24.63
C SER A 58 32.81 -39.17 -24.98
N LYS A 59 31.61 -38.80 -25.46
CA LYS A 59 30.72 -39.51 -26.45
C LYS A 59 29.96 -40.83 -26.10
N ASN A 60 28.63 -40.71 -26.22
CA ASN A 60 27.57 -41.57 -26.83
C ASN A 60 28.02 -42.59 -27.93
N PRO A 61 27.25 -43.63 -28.39
CA PRO A 61 25.81 -43.54 -28.80
C PRO A 61 24.90 -44.83 -28.86
N LEU A 62 23.69 -44.66 -29.45
CA LEU A 62 22.69 -45.65 -29.97
C LEU A 62 21.84 -46.41 -28.91
N ILE A 63 20.51 -46.63 -29.01
CA ILE A 63 19.48 -46.84 -30.08
C ILE A 63 19.36 -48.30 -30.58
N HIS A 64 18.29 -49.02 -30.15
CA HIS A 64 17.29 -49.65 -31.04
C HIS A 64 16.05 -50.22 -30.28
N SER A 65 15.21 -51.02 -30.96
CA SER A 65 13.74 -51.05 -30.78
C SER A 65 13.06 -52.43 -30.67
N SER A 66 11.98 -52.49 -29.87
CA SER A 66 10.74 -53.29 -30.06
C SER A 66 10.76 -54.85 -30.10
N ARG A 67 9.82 -55.48 -29.35
CA ARG A 67 8.72 -56.31 -29.92
C ARG A 67 7.70 -56.76 -28.87
N ARG A 68 6.54 -57.27 -29.35
CA ARG A 68 5.42 -57.80 -28.55
C ARG A 68 5.53 -59.31 -28.37
N LEU A 69 4.91 -59.87 -27.32
CA LEU A 69 3.80 -60.83 -27.53
C LEU A 69 2.83 -60.89 -26.34
N LYS A 70 2.14 -62.02 -26.11
CA LYS A 70 0.72 -62.02 -25.67
C LYS A 70 0.28 -63.39 -25.10
N THR A 71 -0.99 -63.45 -24.63
CA THR A 71 -1.75 -64.64 -24.14
C THR A 71 -1.40 -65.03 -22.68
N GLN A 72 -2.28 -65.67 -21.87
CA GLN A 72 -3.55 -66.35 -22.15
C GLN A 72 -4.53 -66.32 -20.92
N ALA A 73 -5.77 -66.81 -21.09
CA ALA A 73 -6.86 -67.01 -20.10
C ALA A 73 -7.71 -68.25 -20.58
N PRO A 74 -8.85 -68.73 -19.98
CA PRO A 74 -9.73 -68.18 -18.91
C PRO A 74 -10.31 -69.27 -17.93
N ASN A 75 -11.59 -69.14 -17.49
CA ASN A 75 -12.51 -70.13 -16.84
C ASN A 75 -12.38 -70.39 -15.30
N GLN A 76 -13.40 -70.86 -14.54
CA GLN A 76 -14.87 -70.56 -14.49
C GLN A 76 -15.53 -71.18 -13.20
N CYS A 77 -16.65 -70.59 -12.71
CA CYS A 77 -17.79 -71.21 -11.97
C CYS A 77 -17.73 -71.74 -10.48
N ARG A 78 -18.80 -71.35 -9.73
CA ARG A 78 -19.60 -72.06 -8.69
C ARG A 78 -19.17 -72.25 -7.20
N ALA A 79 -19.76 -71.40 -6.34
CA ALA A 79 -20.76 -71.68 -5.29
C ALA A 79 -20.53 -72.65 -4.08
N ASN A 80 -20.64 -72.13 -2.84
CA ASN A 80 -21.61 -72.57 -1.79
C ASN A 80 -21.58 -71.65 -0.52
N THR A 81 -22.31 -71.90 0.60
CA THR A 81 -23.77 -71.69 0.85
C THR A 81 -24.12 -71.82 2.36
N THR A 82 -24.41 -70.73 3.09
CA THR A 82 -25.11 -70.66 4.42
C THR A 82 -25.53 -69.21 4.72
N THR A 83 -26.79 -68.74 4.77
CA THR A 83 -28.03 -69.08 5.53
C THR A 83 -28.13 -68.48 6.95
N LEU A 84 -28.94 -67.42 7.12
CA LEU A 84 -30.01 -67.31 8.14
C LEU A 84 -30.96 -66.14 7.81
N SER A 85 -32.18 -66.11 8.39
CA SER A 85 -33.29 -65.29 7.88
C SER A 85 -34.38 -64.89 8.89
N SER A 86 -34.94 -63.69 8.74
CA SER A 86 -36.36 -63.32 8.97
C SER A 86 -36.61 -61.92 8.40
N SER A 87 -37.65 -61.54 7.62
CA SER A 87 -39.11 -61.81 7.55
C SER A 87 -39.93 -60.99 8.56
N ARG A 88 -41.03 -60.27 8.21
CA ARG A 88 -41.80 -60.10 6.94
C ARG A 88 -42.70 -58.80 7.00
N PRO A 89 -43.54 -58.46 5.98
CA PRO A 89 -44.07 -57.10 5.74
C PRO A 89 -45.62 -56.93 5.87
N PHE A 90 -46.11 -55.71 5.54
CA PHE A 90 -47.46 -55.30 5.09
C PHE A 90 -47.28 -54.01 4.24
N SER A 91 -48.06 -53.59 3.23
CA SER A 91 -49.12 -54.19 2.39
C SER A 91 -49.28 -53.39 1.07
N SER A 92 -50.31 -53.67 0.25
CA SER A 92 -50.78 -52.86 -0.90
C SER A 92 -51.75 -51.74 -0.45
N THR A 93 -52.36 -50.86 -1.27
CA THR A 93 -52.56 -50.75 -2.76
C THR A 93 -52.81 -49.26 -3.12
N SER A 94 -52.59 -48.78 -4.35
CA SER A 94 -53.66 -48.61 -5.38
C SER A 94 -53.14 -47.86 -6.62
N SER A 95 -53.90 -47.88 -7.71
CA SER A 95 -53.52 -47.34 -9.03
C SER A 95 -54.59 -46.40 -9.61
N PHE A 96 -54.19 -45.32 -10.31
CA PHE A 96 -55.05 -44.67 -11.32
C PHE A 96 -54.25 -44.06 -12.47
N HIS A 97 -54.86 -44.03 -13.66
CA HIS A 97 -54.26 -43.47 -14.88
C HIS A 97 -54.36 -41.94 -14.97
N ALA A 98 -53.32 -41.31 -15.51
CA ALA A 98 -53.42 -40.10 -16.32
C ALA A 98 -52.59 -40.28 -17.60
N ARG A 99 -52.94 -39.59 -18.69
CA ARG A 99 -52.37 -39.83 -20.03
C ARG A 99 -51.15 -38.95 -20.31
N ASN A 100 -50.19 -39.48 -21.08
CA ASN A 100 -49.16 -38.67 -21.73
C ASN A 100 -49.80 -37.64 -22.66
N THR A 101 -49.35 -36.39 -22.57
CA THR A 101 -49.52 -35.39 -23.62
C THR A 101 -48.12 -34.83 -23.92
N TYR A 102 -47.62 -35.06 -25.13
CA TYR A 102 -46.33 -34.48 -25.55
C TYR A 102 -46.49 -32.98 -25.77
N ASN A 103 -45.55 -32.19 -25.24
CA ASN A 103 -45.23 -30.86 -25.77
C ASN A 103 -43.74 -30.84 -26.13
N ARG A 104 -43.41 -30.19 -27.26
CA ARG A 104 -42.11 -30.33 -27.95
C ARG A 104 -41.57 -28.94 -28.29
N PHE A 105 -40.30 -28.68 -27.94
CA PHE A 105 -39.57 -27.41 -28.08
C PHE A 105 -40.03 -26.24 -27.16
N GLY A 106 -39.09 -25.34 -26.84
CA GLY A 106 -39.40 -23.97 -26.40
C GLY A 106 -39.36 -23.64 -24.90
N GLY A 107 -38.39 -24.14 -24.12
CA GLY A 107 -38.20 -23.76 -22.70
C GLY A 107 -36.86 -23.05 -22.46
N GLY A 108 -36.87 -21.86 -21.85
CA GLY A 108 -35.63 -21.13 -21.50
C GLY A 108 -35.73 -19.60 -21.37
N GLY A 109 -36.87 -18.98 -21.69
CA GLY A 109 -37.03 -17.52 -21.62
C GLY A 109 -36.85 -16.96 -20.20
N GLY A 110 -35.84 -16.11 -20.01
CA GLY A 110 -35.61 -15.40 -18.75
C GLY A 110 -36.78 -14.47 -18.41
N ARG A 111 -37.11 -14.37 -17.11
CA ARG A 111 -38.11 -13.40 -16.62
C ARG A 111 -37.59 -11.97 -16.81
N GLN A 112 -38.14 -11.25 -17.80
CA GLN A 112 -37.99 -9.80 -17.86
C GLN A 112 -38.53 -9.17 -16.57
N PRO A 113 -37.88 -8.11 -16.03
CA PRO A 113 -38.35 -7.45 -14.81
C PRO A 113 -39.70 -6.76 -15.06
N LEU A 114 -40.67 -7.03 -14.20
CA LEU A 114 -42.07 -6.58 -14.30
C LEU A 114 -42.25 -5.07 -14.52
N PHE A 115 -41.25 -4.25 -14.16
CA PHE A 115 -41.32 -2.80 -14.22
C PHE A 115 -41.04 -2.22 -15.64
N SER A 116 -40.26 -2.91 -16.47
CA SER A 116 -40.01 -2.51 -17.87
C SER A 116 -41.31 -2.39 -18.67
N HIS A 117 -42.20 -3.38 -18.50
CA HIS A 117 -43.52 -3.43 -19.11
C HIS A 117 -44.48 -2.37 -18.52
N PHE A 118 -44.21 -1.86 -17.31
CA PHE A 118 -44.98 -0.79 -16.68
C PHE A 118 -44.59 0.60 -17.23
N LEU A 119 -43.28 0.87 -17.34
CA LEU A 119 -42.75 2.14 -17.88
C LEU A 119 -43.17 2.38 -19.33
N MET A 120 -43.06 1.38 -20.21
CA MET A 120 -43.52 1.49 -21.60
C MET A 120 -45.05 1.71 -21.74
N ARG A 121 -45.83 1.60 -20.65
CA ARG A 121 -47.27 1.82 -20.62
C ARG A 121 -47.69 3.07 -19.82
N ALA A 122 -46.72 3.78 -19.23
CA ALA A 122 -46.97 4.93 -18.37
C ALA A 122 -47.24 6.21 -19.18
N LYS A 123 -48.52 6.60 -19.31
CA LYS A 123 -48.91 7.91 -19.85
C LYS A 123 -48.24 9.07 -19.07
N PRO A 124 -47.87 10.20 -19.70
CA PRO A 124 -47.12 11.29 -19.07
C PRO A 124 -47.74 11.84 -17.77
N GLN A 125 -49.07 11.80 -17.65
CA GLN A 125 -49.81 12.14 -16.42
C GLN A 125 -49.31 11.42 -15.14
N HIS A 126 -48.75 10.21 -15.24
CA HIS A 126 -48.27 9.48 -14.06
C HIS A 126 -46.95 10.07 -13.53
N PHE A 127 -46.07 10.55 -14.42
CA PHE A 127 -44.86 11.27 -14.01
C PHE A 127 -45.19 12.61 -13.35
N VAL A 128 -46.25 13.29 -13.80
CA VAL A 128 -46.77 14.51 -13.13
C VAL A 128 -47.26 14.18 -11.71
N VAL A 129 -48.01 13.08 -11.52
CA VAL A 129 -48.47 12.65 -10.18
C VAL A 129 -47.30 12.26 -9.27
N ILE A 130 -46.29 11.55 -9.78
CA ILE A 130 -45.08 11.20 -9.02
C ILE A 130 -44.29 12.46 -8.64
N GLY A 131 -44.10 13.40 -9.59
CA GLY A 131 -43.44 14.68 -9.33
C GLY A 131 -44.15 15.51 -8.26
N LEU A 132 -45.48 15.66 -8.37
CA LEU A 132 -46.30 16.33 -7.35
C LEU A 132 -46.23 15.63 -5.99
N GLY A 133 -46.17 14.31 -5.95
CA GLY A 133 -45.97 13.53 -4.72
C GLY A 133 -44.62 13.83 -4.05
N ILE A 134 -43.53 13.80 -4.82
CA ILE A 134 -42.17 14.11 -4.33
C ILE A 134 -42.09 15.57 -3.87
N SER A 135 -42.62 16.53 -4.64
CA SER A 135 -42.67 17.95 -4.24
C SER A 135 -43.52 18.16 -3.00
N GLY A 136 -44.64 17.44 -2.85
CA GLY A 136 -45.49 17.48 -1.65
C GLY A 136 -44.75 16.97 -0.41
N ILE A 137 -44.03 15.85 -0.52
CA ILE A 137 -43.19 15.31 0.56
C ILE A 137 -42.07 16.30 0.93
N TYR A 138 -41.40 16.90 -0.07
CA TYR A 138 -40.34 17.87 0.16
C TYR A 138 -40.85 19.11 0.91
N LEU A 139 -41.96 19.69 0.46
CA LEU A 139 -42.57 20.87 1.09
C LEU A 139 -43.14 20.57 2.49
N TYR A 140 -43.70 19.39 2.72
CA TYR A 140 -44.23 18.99 4.04
C TYR A 140 -43.15 18.80 5.09
N ASN A 141 -41.95 18.33 4.69
CA ASN A 141 -40.80 18.13 5.57
C ASN A 141 -39.78 19.29 5.47
N THR A 142 -40.22 20.49 5.09
CA THR A 142 -39.36 21.69 5.06
C THR A 142 -39.52 22.49 6.37
N ASP A 143 -38.60 22.27 7.31
CA ASP A 143 -38.55 22.95 8.61
C ASP A 143 -37.78 24.28 8.56
N VAL A 144 -37.92 25.08 9.62
CA VAL A 144 -37.08 26.25 9.91
C VAL A 144 -36.25 26.01 11.17
N VAL A 145 -34.96 26.32 11.14
CA VAL A 145 -34.07 26.27 12.31
C VAL A 145 -34.36 27.45 13.22
N GLU A 146 -34.77 27.20 14.47
CA GLU A 146 -35.24 28.23 15.41
C GLU A 146 -34.22 29.33 15.70
N MET A 147 -32.92 28.97 15.81
CA MET A 147 -31.85 29.91 16.17
C MET A 147 -31.36 30.82 15.03
N THR A 148 -31.64 30.46 13.76
CA THR A 148 -31.06 31.14 12.58
C THR A 148 -32.07 31.55 11.52
N GLY A 149 -33.30 31.01 11.55
CA GLY A 149 -34.30 31.21 10.52
C GLY A 149 -34.01 30.47 9.20
N ARG A 150 -32.97 29.63 9.14
CA ARG A 150 -32.63 28.86 7.93
C ARG A 150 -33.70 27.80 7.64
N ARG A 151 -34.14 27.70 6.38
CA ARG A 151 -34.98 26.58 5.91
C ARG A 151 -34.13 25.35 5.60
N ARG A 152 -34.63 24.17 5.96
CA ARG A 152 -33.98 22.86 5.74
C ARG A 152 -35.00 21.79 5.38
N PHE A 153 -34.56 20.71 4.75
CA PHE A 153 -35.37 19.48 4.62
C PHE A 153 -35.01 18.52 5.76
N ASN A 154 -36.00 18.11 6.54
CA ASN A 154 -35.83 17.13 7.62
C ASN A 154 -37.03 16.17 7.68
N CYS A 155 -36.81 14.91 7.31
CA CYS A 155 -37.81 13.84 7.39
C CYS A 155 -37.52 12.83 8.52
N VAL A 156 -36.49 13.08 9.35
CA VAL A 156 -36.15 12.26 10.52
C VAL A 156 -36.82 12.86 11.76
N SER A 157 -37.68 12.08 12.41
CA SER A 157 -38.33 12.51 13.66
C SER A 157 -37.38 12.46 14.86
N ALA A 158 -37.54 13.39 15.81
CA ALA A 158 -36.70 13.48 17.01
C ALA A 158 -36.64 12.15 17.81
N GLN A 159 -37.74 11.39 17.86
CA GLN A 159 -37.75 10.05 18.49
C GLN A 159 -36.81 9.05 17.80
N ARG A 160 -36.66 9.14 16.47
CA ARG A 160 -35.74 8.30 15.71
C ARG A 160 -34.29 8.78 15.88
N GLU A 161 -34.07 10.09 15.91
CA GLU A 161 -32.77 10.69 16.20
C GLU A 161 -32.23 10.28 17.59
N LEU A 162 -33.09 10.36 18.63
CA LEU A 162 -32.77 9.88 19.98
C LEU A 162 -32.47 8.38 20.03
N GLN A 163 -33.18 7.55 19.25
CA GLN A 163 -32.87 6.12 19.15
C GLN A 163 -31.46 5.89 18.57
N MET A 164 -31.10 6.59 17.50
CA MET A 164 -29.79 6.45 16.85
C MET A 164 -28.65 6.99 17.72
N GLY A 165 -28.88 8.08 18.46
CA GLY A 165 -27.96 8.53 19.51
C GLY A 165 -27.75 7.47 20.60
N ALA A 166 -28.82 6.80 21.04
CA ALA A 166 -28.75 5.71 22.02
C ALA A 166 -28.17 4.39 21.46
N GLU A 167 -28.11 4.21 20.13
CA GLU A 167 -27.40 3.12 19.45
C GLU A 167 -25.90 3.43 19.38
N SER A 168 -25.54 4.60 18.82
CA SER A 168 -24.15 5.11 18.73
C SER A 168 -23.46 5.20 20.09
N TYR A 169 -24.18 5.62 21.14
CA TYR A 169 -23.67 5.69 22.51
C TYR A 169 -23.21 4.32 23.06
N ARG A 170 -23.89 3.22 22.69
CA ARG A 170 -23.50 1.86 23.08
C ARG A 170 -22.27 1.37 22.31
N GLU A 171 -22.11 1.81 21.07
CA GLU A 171 -20.96 1.47 20.23
C GLU A 171 -19.68 2.18 20.69
N VAL A 172 -19.75 3.49 20.96
CA VAL A 172 -18.62 4.26 21.50
C VAL A 172 -18.19 3.74 22.88
N LEU A 173 -19.14 3.45 23.79
CA LEU A 173 -18.82 2.83 25.08
C LEU A 173 -18.36 1.36 24.99
N GLY A 174 -18.68 0.68 23.88
CA GLY A 174 -18.20 -0.68 23.60
C GLY A 174 -16.73 -0.69 23.14
N SER A 175 -16.37 0.26 22.27
CA SER A 175 -15.03 0.39 21.67
C SER A 175 -14.01 1.02 22.62
N GLU A 176 -14.36 2.11 23.30
CA GLU A 176 -13.46 2.86 24.21
C GLU A 176 -13.49 2.34 25.66
N ARG A 177 -13.96 1.10 25.84
CA ARG A 177 -14.15 0.44 27.14
C ARG A 177 -12.83 0.25 27.88
N GLY A 178 -12.59 1.10 28.89
CA GLY A 178 -11.39 1.09 29.73
C GLY A 178 -10.44 2.28 29.52
N LYS A 179 -10.68 3.14 28.52
CA LYS A 179 -10.01 4.45 28.41
C LYS A 179 -10.78 5.60 29.08
N VAL A 180 -12.09 5.42 29.34
CA VAL A 180 -12.93 6.44 30.01
C VAL A 180 -12.42 6.71 31.42
N LEU A 181 -12.16 7.98 31.73
CA LEU A 181 -11.74 8.48 33.04
C LEU A 181 -12.94 8.51 34.01
N PRO A 182 -12.76 8.17 35.30
CA PRO A 182 -13.82 8.31 36.29
C PRO A 182 -14.31 9.74 36.46
N ASP A 183 -15.56 9.90 36.86
CA ASP A 183 -16.24 11.20 37.06
C ASP A 183 -15.49 12.12 38.04
N TYR A 184 -14.83 11.54 39.05
CA TYR A 184 -14.04 12.24 40.07
C TYR A 184 -12.62 12.66 39.61
N HIS A 185 -12.23 12.36 38.36
CA HIS A 185 -10.94 12.79 37.83
C HIS A 185 -10.96 14.30 37.54
N PRO A 186 -9.90 15.08 37.84
CA PRO A 186 -9.93 16.53 37.70
C PRO A 186 -10.28 17.04 36.29
N LEU A 187 -9.88 16.30 35.24
CA LEU A 187 -10.28 16.62 33.86
C LEU A 187 -11.77 16.36 33.60
N SER A 188 -12.34 15.27 34.15
CA SER A 188 -13.78 14.98 34.07
C SER A 188 -14.59 16.07 34.77
N MET A 189 -14.15 16.50 35.96
CA MET A 189 -14.77 17.60 36.72
C MET A 189 -14.64 18.96 36.03
N MET A 190 -13.57 19.21 35.27
CA MET A 190 -13.41 20.42 34.46
C MET A 190 -14.37 20.42 33.26
N VAL A 191 -14.44 19.31 32.51
CA VAL A 191 -15.35 19.18 31.36
C VAL A 191 -16.82 19.26 31.80
N ASP A 192 -17.19 18.60 32.91
CA ASP A 192 -18.53 18.70 33.47
C ASP A 192 -18.84 20.14 33.91
N ARG A 193 -17.97 20.82 34.67
CA ARG A 193 -18.17 22.23 35.05
C ARG A 193 -18.45 23.14 33.84
N VAL A 194 -17.71 22.95 32.74
CA VAL A 194 -17.94 23.73 31.51
C VAL A 194 -19.28 23.36 30.87
N LEU A 195 -19.62 22.07 30.81
CA LEU A 195 -20.89 21.60 30.26
C LEU A 195 -22.11 22.08 31.08
N GLN A 196 -22.07 22.01 32.41
CA GLN A 196 -23.16 22.46 33.29
C GLN A 196 -23.50 23.95 33.10
N ARG A 197 -22.54 24.76 32.61
CA ARG A 197 -22.78 26.18 32.24
C ARG A 197 -23.39 26.33 30.84
N LEU A 198 -23.12 25.41 29.92
CA LEU A 198 -23.64 25.42 28.55
C LEU A 198 -25.04 24.79 28.42
N ILE A 199 -25.34 23.73 29.17
CA ILE A 199 -26.64 23.01 29.13
C ILE A 199 -27.87 23.95 29.19
N PRO A 200 -27.95 24.93 30.11
CA PRO A 200 -29.11 25.83 30.18
C PRO A 200 -29.34 26.68 28.92
N GLN A 201 -28.32 26.85 28.08
CA GLN A 201 -28.37 27.65 26.85
C GLN A 201 -28.71 26.81 25.60
N ALA A 202 -28.69 25.48 25.71
CA ALA A 202 -28.99 24.56 24.62
C ALA A 202 -30.50 24.28 24.44
N ASN A 203 -31.31 24.48 25.49
CA ASN A 203 -32.78 24.34 25.49
C ASN A 203 -33.34 23.01 24.93
N ILE A 204 -32.61 21.90 25.08
CA ILE A 204 -33.07 20.58 24.61
C ILE A 204 -33.91 19.88 25.67
N GLU A 205 -35.22 19.77 25.44
CA GLU A 205 -36.12 18.99 26.29
C GLU A 205 -35.80 17.47 26.21
N GLY A 206 -35.83 16.79 27.36
CA GLY A 206 -35.70 15.32 27.43
C GLY A 206 -34.29 14.72 27.29
N ALA A 207 -33.23 15.54 27.18
CA ALA A 207 -31.85 15.05 27.10
C ALA A 207 -31.27 14.59 28.46
N ASP A 208 -30.65 13.41 28.50
CA ASP A 208 -29.95 12.86 29.66
C ASP A 208 -28.45 13.20 29.57
N TRP A 209 -28.08 14.42 29.96
CA TRP A 209 -26.72 14.93 29.79
C TRP A 209 -25.69 14.13 30.60
N LYS A 210 -24.67 13.57 29.91
CA LYS A 210 -23.57 12.82 30.53
C LYS A 210 -22.24 13.03 29.80
N VAL A 211 -21.19 13.33 30.56
CA VAL A 211 -19.80 13.50 30.09
C VAL A 211 -19.04 12.18 30.18
N HIS A 212 -18.25 11.87 29.15
CA HIS A 212 -17.23 10.83 29.16
C HIS A 212 -15.91 11.42 28.65
N VAL A 213 -14.93 11.57 29.54
CA VAL A 213 -13.57 11.99 29.13
C VAL A 213 -12.74 10.75 28.84
N ILE A 214 -12.31 10.58 27.59
CA ILE A 214 -11.54 9.43 27.12
C ILE A 214 -10.05 9.79 27.21
N LYS A 215 -9.26 8.97 27.90
CA LYS A 215 -7.82 9.14 27.99
C LYS A 215 -7.14 8.66 26.70
N ASP A 216 -6.95 9.59 25.77
CA ASP A 216 -6.15 9.41 24.57
C ASP A 216 -5.48 10.74 24.22
N ASP A 217 -4.20 10.86 24.57
CA ASP A 217 -3.44 12.11 24.43
C ASP A 217 -2.95 12.35 22.98
N GLN A 218 -3.23 11.40 22.06
CA GLN A 218 -2.92 11.53 20.63
C GLN A 218 -4.17 11.93 19.82
N MET A 219 -5.37 11.55 20.26
CA MET A 219 -6.61 11.94 19.59
C MET A 219 -7.09 13.32 20.01
N ALA A 220 -6.82 14.34 19.19
CA ALA A 220 -7.44 15.66 19.32
C ALA A 220 -8.85 15.66 18.72
N ASN A 221 -9.84 15.28 19.54
CA ASN A 221 -11.26 15.22 19.15
C ASN A 221 -12.21 15.47 20.34
N ALA A 222 -13.43 15.93 20.05
CA ALA A 222 -14.57 15.97 20.96
C ALA A 222 -15.87 15.93 20.12
N PHE A 223 -16.93 15.29 20.62
CA PHE A 223 -18.23 15.26 19.95
C PHE A 223 -19.41 15.07 20.90
N VAL A 224 -20.61 15.46 20.46
CA VAL A 224 -21.87 15.24 21.20
C VAL A 224 -22.87 14.44 20.37
N LEU A 225 -23.41 13.37 20.95
CA LEU A 225 -24.49 12.57 20.34
C LEU A 225 -25.88 13.10 20.74
N PRO A 226 -26.90 12.94 19.88
CA PRO A 226 -28.29 13.21 20.23
C PRO A 226 -28.72 12.53 21.54
N GLY A 227 -29.46 13.26 22.37
CA GLY A 227 -29.81 12.84 23.73
C GLY A 227 -28.78 13.22 24.81
N GLY A 228 -27.77 14.03 24.48
CA GLY A 228 -26.88 14.70 25.45
C GLY A 228 -25.64 13.93 25.87
N LYS A 229 -25.10 13.03 25.02
CA LYS A 229 -23.92 12.23 25.35
C LYS A 229 -22.65 12.90 24.83
N VAL A 230 -21.85 13.44 25.74
CA VAL A 230 -20.67 14.25 25.43
C VAL A 230 -19.40 13.40 25.58
N PHE A 231 -18.58 13.33 24.54
CA PHE A 231 -17.30 12.62 24.54
C PHE A 231 -16.16 13.61 24.26
N VAL A 232 -15.13 13.62 25.12
CA VAL A 232 -13.96 14.50 24.99
C VAL A 232 -12.69 13.67 25.14
N TYR A 233 -11.80 13.71 24.15
CA TYR A 233 -10.51 13.01 24.23
C TYR A 233 -9.45 13.92 24.82
N THR A 234 -8.58 13.41 25.70
CA THR A 234 -7.60 14.25 26.40
C THR A 234 -6.66 15.03 25.46
N GLY A 235 -6.40 14.54 24.24
CA GLY A 235 -5.62 15.23 23.21
C GLY A 235 -6.19 16.56 22.70
N ILE A 236 -7.48 16.88 22.88
CA ILE A 236 -8.03 18.20 22.49
C ILE A 236 -7.74 19.29 23.54
N LEU A 237 -7.56 18.90 24.81
CA LEU A 237 -7.46 19.84 25.94
C LEU A 237 -6.25 20.78 25.86
N PRO A 238 -5.05 20.37 25.39
CA PRO A 238 -3.93 21.28 25.16
C PRO A 238 -4.20 22.33 24.07
N ILE A 239 -5.08 22.02 23.10
CA ILE A 239 -5.49 22.96 22.04
C ILE A 239 -6.49 23.98 22.60
N CYS A 240 -7.45 23.51 23.41
CA CYS A 240 -8.38 24.37 24.16
C CYS A 240 -7.65 25.31 25.14
N GLY A 241 -6.67 24.80 25.89
CA GLY A 241 -5.80 25.53 26.82
C GLY A 241 -6.47 26.02 28.13
N ASP A 242 -7.71 26.51 28.06
CA ASP A 242 -8.48 27.06 29.17
C ASP A 242 -9.97 26.66 29.12
N GLU A 243 -10.74 27.00 30.16
CA GLU A 243 -12.19 26.73 30.21
C GLU A 243 -12.95 27.50 29.13
N ASP A 244 -12.55 28.73 28.79
CA ASP A 244 -13.16 29.53 27.73
C ASP A 244 -12.96 28.89 26.33
N GLY A 245 -11.74 28.41 26.02
CA GLY A 245 -11.44 27.69 24.78
C GLY A 245 -12.11 26.31 24.70
N LEU A 246 -12.26 25.61 25.83
CA LEU A 246 -13.03 24.36 25.90
C LEU A 246 -14.54 24.61 25.69
N ALA A 247 -15.07 25.71 26.22
CA ALA A 247 -16.46 26.11 26.00
C ALA A 247 -16.75 26.44 24.53
N ALA A 248 -15.79 26.97 23.78
CA ALA A 248 -15.92 27.18 22.34
C ALA A 248 -16.06 25.85 21.56
N VAL A 249 -15.23 24.84 21.87
CA VAL A 249 -15.35 23.49 21.26
C VAL A 249 -16.68 22.83 21.63
N LEU A 250 -17.02 22.79 22.92
CA LEU A 250 -18.26 22.15 23.38
C LEU A 250 -19.51 22.91 22.90
N GLY A 251 -19.46 24.25 22.79
CA GLY A 251 -20.53 25.05 22.22
C GLY A 251 -20.78 24.74 20.74
N HIS A 252 -19.74 24.52 19.95
CA HIS A 252 -19.84 24.09 18.54
C HIS A 252 -20.46 22.69 18.42
N GLU A 253 -20.00 21.72 19.22
CA GLU A 253 -20.54 20.36 19.19
C GLU A 253 -22.00 20.27 19.67
N ILE A 254 -22.37 21.02 20.72
CA ILE A 254 -23.75 21.14 21.17
C ILE A 254 -24.59 21.85 20.10
N ALA A 255 -24.05 22.84 19.39
CA ALA A 255 -24.75 23.53 18.32
C ALA A 255 -25.13 22.60 17.15
N HIS A 256 -24.32 21.60 16.78
CA HIS A 256 -24.71 20.59 15.79
C HIS A 256 -25.93 19.77 16.21
N VAL A 257 -26.10 19.51 17.51
CA VAL A 257 -27.27 18.78 18.06
C VAL A 257 -28.48 19.70 18.19
N VAL A 258 -28.32 20.93 18.71
CA VAL A 258 -29.40 21.95 18.78
C VAL A 258 -29.90 22.32 17.37
N ALA A 259 -29.02 22.38 16.39
CA ALA A 259 -29.37 22.60 14.99
C ALA A 259 -29.73 21.30 14.24
N HIS A 260 -29.86 20.15 14.91
CA HIS A 260 -30.21 18.84 14.34
C HIS A 260 -29.49 18.50 13.01
N HIS A 261 -28.22 18.89 12.87
CA HIS A 261 -27.43 18.64 11.66
C HIS A 261 -27.28 17.14 11.31
N PRO A 262 -27.21 16.19 12.28
CA PRO A 262 -27.27 14.75 11.99
C PRO A 262 -28.57 14.32 11.30
N ALA A 263 -29.74 14.81 11.77
CA ALA A 263 -31.04 14.52 11.17
C ALA A 263 -31.20 15.13 9.77
N GLU A 264 -30.72 16.36 9.56
CA GLU A 264 -30.69 16.99 8.23
C GLU A 264 -29.78 16.22 7.26
N ARG A 265 -28.57 15.82 7.68
CA ARG A 265 -27.65 15.02 6.86
C ARG A 265 -28.29 13.70 6.44
N MET A 266 -28.91 12.98 7.38
CA MET A 266 -29.61 11.72 7.11
C MET A 266 -30.84 11.90 6.22
N SER A 267 -31.59 12.99 6.38
CA SER A 267 -32.74 13.32 5.52
C SER A 267 -32.32 13.56 4.08
N ASN A 268 -31.23 14.31 3.88
CA ASN A 268 -30.62 14.49 2.56
C ASN A 268 -30.11 13.16 1.99
N SER A 269 -29.52 12.29 2.82
CA SER A 269 -29.10 10.93 2.41
C SER A 269 -30.27 10.05 1.95
N PHE A 270 -31.47 10.18 2.51
CA PHE A 270 -32.65 9.46 2.00
C PHE A 270 -33.12 9.99 0.63
N LEU A 271 -33.04 11.31 0.41
CA LEU A 271 -33.46 11.93 -0.85
C LEU A 271 -32.46 11.62 -1.99
N THR A 272 -31.16 11.62 -1.71
CA THR A 272 -30.12 11.17 -2.66
C THR A 272 -30.17 9.66 -2.88
N LEU A 273 -30.35 8.83 -1.85
CA LEU A 273 -30.55 7.39 -2.02
C LEU A 273 -31.80 7.07 -2.85
N GLY A 274 -32.91 7.76 -2.59
CA GLY A 274 -34.16 7.59 -3.34
C GLY A 274 -34.04 7.97 -4.81
N THR A 275 -33.32 9.06 -5.11
CA THR A 275 -33.05 9.46 -6.51
C THR A 275 -32.03 8.56 -7.19
N VAL A 276 -30.97 8.11 -6.50
CA VAL A 276 -30.01 7.13 -7.03
C VAL A 276 -30.66 5.78 -7.29
N LEU A 277 -31.50 5.27 -6.38
CA LEU A 277 -32.29 4.05 -6.61
C LEU A 277 -33.24 4.22 -7.80
N LEU A 278 -33.91 5.37 -7.92
CA LEU A 278 -34.81 5.66 -9.05
C LEU A 278 -34.04 5.74 -10.38
N VAL A 279 -32.84 6.31 -10.40
CA VAL A 279 -31.96 6.33 -11.58
C VAL A 279 -31.45 4.91 -11.90
N SER A 280 -30.90 4.17 -10.94
CA SER A 280 -30.49 2.77 -11.11
C SER A 280 -31.63 1.88 -11.62
N PHE A 281 -32.87 2.14 -11.21
CA PHE A 281 -34.05 1.37 -11.61
C PHE A 281 -34.69 1.84 -12.93
N LEU A 282 -34.33 3.03 -13.43
CA LEU A 282 -34.68 3.51 -14.78
C LEU A 282 -33.64 3.12 -15.84
N PHE A 283 -32.36 2.99 -15.46
CA PHE A 283 -31.23 2.74 -16.36
C PHE A 283 -30.52 1.38 -16.11
N ASP A 284 -31.12 0.49 -15.32
CA ASP A 284 -30.67 -0.86 -14.95
C ASP A 284 -29.20 -0.94 -14.44
N VAL A 285 -28.78 0.06 -13.65
CA VAL A 285 -27.42 0.17 -13.11
C VAL A 285 -27.31 -0.63 -11.82
N SER A 286 -26.36 -1.57 -11.78
CA SER A 286 -26.28 -2.63 -10.76
C SER A 286 -26.25 -2.14 -9.29
N GLY A 287 -26.87 -2.94 -8.41
CA GLY A 287 -27.08 -2.62 -6.99
C GLY A 287 -25.82 -2.49 -6.12
N GLN A 288 -24.62 -2.77 -6.65
CA GLN A 288 -23.36 -2.48 -5.93
C GLN A 288 -23.12 -0.97 -5.78
N LEU A 289 -23.57 -0.16 -6.76
CA LEU A 289 -23.44 1.30 -6.70
C LEU A 289 -24.19 1.88 -5.49
N SER A 290 -25.39 1.35 -5.18
CA SER A 290 -26.16 1.75 -4.00
C SER A 290 -25.47 1.42 -2.68
N SER A 291 -24.82 0.25 -2.53
CA SER A 291 -24.09 -0.08 -1.30
C SER A 291 -22.80 0.74 -1.13
N PHE A 292 -22.10 1.05 -2.23
CA PHE A 292 -20.93 1.92 -2.19
C PHE A 292 -21.32 3.36 -1.83
N LEU A 293 -22.35 3.93 -2.47
CA LEU A 293 -22.84 5.26 -2.10
C LEU A 293 -23.38 5.29 -0.66
N LEU A 294 -24.11 4.28 -0.19
CA LEU A 294 -24.61 4.22 1.20
C LEU A 294 -23.49 4.35 2.24
N ASN A 295 -22.36 3.68 2.03
CA ASN A 295 -21.20 3.79 2.91
C ASN A 295 -20.51 5.15 2.76
N LEU A 296 -20.37 5.66 1.53
CA LEU A 296 -19.81 6.98 1.27
C LEU A 296 -20.64 8.09 1.94
N MET A 297 -21.98 8.02 1.88
CA MET A 297 -22.92 8.98 2.47
C MET A 297 -22.73 9.16 3.98
N TRP A 298 -22.42 8.09 4.71
CA TRP A 298 -22.13 8.16 6.15
C TRP A 298 -20.75 8.74 6.47
N SER A 299 -19.79 8.63 5.55
CA SER A 299 -18.42 9.15 5.71
C SER A 299 -18.24 10.63 5.35
N LEU A 300 -19.24 11.27 4.73
CA LEU A 300 -19.12 12.67 4.30
C LEU A 300 -19.11 13.63 5.51
N PRO A 301 -18.21 14.65 5.51
CA PRO A 301 -18.18 15.70 6.53
C PRO A 301 -19.42 16.60 6.46
N ASN A 302 -19.60 17.46 7.48
CA ASN A 302 -20.68 18.46 7.50
C ASN A 302 -20.61 19.41 6.29
N SER A 303 -21.77 19.93 5.87
CA SER A 303 -21.81 21.03 4.91
C SER A 303 -21.11 22.27 5.48
N ARG A 304 -20.41 23.03 4.63
CA ARG A 304 -19.84 24.34 4.99
C ARG A 304 -20.87 25.31 5.60
N THR A 305 -22.14 25.17 5.23
CA THR A 305 -23.25 25.95 5.80
C THR A 305 -23.60 25.51 7.23
N GLN A 306 -23.57 24.21 7.51
CA GLN A 306 -23.83 23.64 8.83
C GLN A 306 -22.68 23.94 9.81
N GLU A 307 -21.44 23.91 9.32
CA GLU A 307 -20.25 24.33 10.09
C GLU A 307 -20.32 25.81 10.50
N ALA A 308 -20.63 26.71 9.56
CA ALA A 308 -20.78 28.14 9.85
C ALA A 308 -21.99 28.45 10.76
N GLU A 309 -23.06 27.67 10.64
CA GLU A 309 -24.23 27.74 11.53
C GLU A 309 -23.89 27.27 12.96
N ALA A 310 -23.14 26.18 13.10
CA ALA A 310 -22.67 25.68 14.38
C ALA A 310 -21.64 26.61 15.04
N ASP A 311 -20.71 27.22 14.28
CA ASP A 311 -19.80 28.26 14.77
C ASP A 311 -20.59 29.45 15.38
N ASN A 312 -21.60 29.94 14.65
CA ASN A 312 -22.42 31.07 15.10
C ASN A 312 -23.26 30.72 16.34
N ILE A 313 -24.02 29.62 16.31
CA ILE A 313 -24.82 29.17 17.46
C ILE A 313 -23.93 28.89 18.68
N GLY A 314 -22.80 28.21 18.50
CA GLY A 314 -21.84 27.90 19.57
C GLY A 314 -21.21 29.15 20.20
N LEU A 315 -20.83 30.13 19.38
CA LEU A 315 -20.31 31.42 19.85
C LEU A 315 -21.36 32.19 20.67
N MET A 316 -22.61 32.25 20.20
CA MET A 316 -23.70 32.89 20.94
C MET A 316 -24.05 32.12 22.23
N MET A 317 -23.93 30.79 22.22
CA MET A 317 -24.18 29.93 23.39
C MET A 317 -23.11 30.11 24.47
N MET A 318 -21.83 30.15 24.11
CA MET A 318 -20.74 30.36 25.08
C MET A 318 -20.81 31.77 25.71
N SER A 319 -21.20 32.80 24.93
CA SER A 319 -21.45 34.15 25.47
C SER A 319 -22.57 34.18 26.52
N LYS A 320 -23.73 33.56 26.24
CA LYS A 320 -24.83 33.46 27.22
C LYS A 320 -24.44 32.65 28.47
N ALA A 321 -23.54 31.68 28.32
CA ALA A 321 -22.98 30.90 29.42
C ALA A 321 -21.83 31.60 30.17
N CYS A 322 -21.57 32.89 29.89
CA CYS A 322 -20.53 33.74 30.48
C CYS A 322 -19.08 33.25 30.25
N PHE A 323 -18.79 32.61 29.12
CA PHE A 323 -17.42 32.37 28.65
C PHE A 323 -16.97 33.49 27.71
N ASN A 324 -15.67 33.75 27.63
CA ASN A 324 -15.12 34.82 26.79
C ASN A 324 -15.20 34.48 25.28
N PRO A 325 -16.02 35.17 24.46
CA PRO A 325 -16.16 34.82 23.03
C PRO A 325 -14.86 35.02 22.23
N GLU A 326 -13.98 35.92 22.67
CA GLU A 326 -12.64 36.13 22.06
C GLU A 326 -11.77 34.85 22.11
N ALA A 327 -12.04 33.92 23.04
CA ALA A 327 -11.32 32.64 23.14
C ALA A 327 -11.56 31.73 21.92
N ALA A 328 -12.69 31.86 21.22
CA ALA A 328 -12.96 31.12 19.99
C ALA A 328 -11.99 31.50 18.86
N VAL A 329 -11.64 32.79 18.72
CA VAL A 329 -10.63 33.25 17.75
C VAL A 329 -9.25 32.69 18.12
N LYS A 330 -8.91 32.71 19.42
CA LYS A 330 -7.64 32.18 19.93
C LYS A 330 -7.54 30.65 19.83
N LEU A 331 -8.67 29.93 19.87
CA LEU A 331 -8.74 28.49 19.59
C LEU A 331 -8.41 28.20 18.12
N TRP A 332 -9.05 28.88 17.17
CA TRP A 332 -8.81 28.69 15.74
C TRP A 332 -7.36 28.96 15.33
N GLN A 333 -6.74 30.01 15.88
CA GLN A 333 -5.32 30.29 15.65
C GLN A 333 -4.38 29.20 16.18
N ARG A 334 -4.76 28.51 17.27
CA ARG A 334 -4.01 27.34 17.79
C ARG A 334 -4.19 26.12 16.89
N MET A 335 -5.40 25.87 16.40
CA MET A 335 -5.68 24.79 15.44
C MET A 335 -4.89 24.96 14.13
N GLN A 336 -4.96 26.13 13.49
CA GLN A 336 -4.17 26.46 12.28
C GLN A 336 -2.65 26.31 12.51
N LYS A 337 -2.15 26.65 13.70
CA LYS A 337 -0.72 26.51 14.04
C LYS A 337 -0.28 25.05 14.14
N GLN A 338 -1.18 24.16 14.54
CA GLN A 338 -0.91 22.73 14.74
C GLN A 338 -1.10 21.90 13.45
N GLU A 339 -1.97 22.35 12.55
CA GLU A 339 -2.21 21.80 11.20
C GLU A 339 -0.92 21.58 10.39
N LYS A 340 0.11 22.42 10.60
CA LYS A 340 1.43 22.32 9.94
C LYS A 340 2.26 21.08 10.29
N VAL A 341 1.85 20.28 11.28
CA VAL A 341 2.55 19.05 11.70
C VAL A 341 1.70 17.82 11.37
N SER A 342 0.41 17.87 11.70
CA SER A 342 -0.63 16.93 11.26
C SER A 342 -1.99 17.60 11.45
N PRO A 343 -2.95 17.43 10.54
CA PRO A 343 -4.32 17.90 10.77
C PRO A 343 -4.93 17.14 11.97
N PRO A 344 -5.47 17.85 12.99
CA PRO A 344 -6.23 17.22 14.07
C PRO A 344 -7.41 16.38 13.55
N GLN A 345 -7.79 15.32 14.27
CA GLN A 345 -8.95 14.50 13.89
C GLN A 345 -10.23 15.35 13.84
N PHE A 346 -10.38 16.30 14.77
CA PHE A 346 -11.44 17.32 14.75
C PHE A 346 -11.48 18.11 13.42
N MET A 347 -10.34 18.54 12.89
CA MET A 347 -10.25 19.26 11.59
C MET A 347 -10.52 18.35 10.38
N SER A 348 -10.54 17.02 10.58
CA SER A 348 -10.86 16.04 9.53
C SER A 348 -12.37 15.76 9.45
N THR A 349 -13.10 15.85 10.57
CA THR A 349 -14.57 15.79 10.60
C THR A 349 -15.21 17.16 10.36
N HIS A 350 -14.55 18.23 10.79
CA HIS A 350 -14.93 19.64 10.64
C HIS A 350 -13.91 20.37 9.76
N PRO A 351 -13.99 20.24 8.42
CA PRO A 351 -12.99 20.81 7.52
C PRO A 351 -12.88 22.33 7.69
N SER A 352 -11.64 22.82 7.68
CA SER A 352 -11.35 24.25 7.66
C SER A 352 -11.88 24.90 6.38
N SER A 353 -12.32 26.15 6.51
CA SER A 353 -12.50 27.03 5.35
C SER A 353 -11.61 28.25 5.54
N TYR A 354 -11.13 28.80 4.43
CA TYR A 354 -10.19 29.93 4.38
C TYR A 354 -10.69 31.19 5.12
N ASN A 355 -11.99 31.26 5.45
CA ASN A 355 -12.64 32.43 6.06
C ASN A 355 -13.31 32.16 7.43
N ARG A 356 -13.13 30.99 8.09
CA ARG A 356 -13.81 30.73 9.40
C ARG A 356 -13.41 31.75 10.49
N GLU A 357 -12.13 32.11 10.58
CA GLU A 357 -11.68 33.12 11.56
C GLU A 357 -12.28 34.51 11.27
N GLU A 358 -12.42 34.88 10.00
CA GLU A 358 -13.04 36.14 9.57
C GLU A 358 -14.54 36.17 9.89
N ALA A 359 -15.26 35.07 9.66
CA ALA A 359 -16.68 34.95 10.02
C ALA A 359 -16.90 35.06 11.53
N ILE A 360 -16.09 34.38 12.34
CA ILE A 360 -16.16 34.44 13.81
C ILE A 360 -15.82 35.85 14.32
N ARG A 361 -14.82 36.53 13.73
CA ARG A 361 -14.54 37.95 14.01
C ARG A 361 -15.72 38.86 13.65
N GLY A 362 -16.40 38.59 12.53
CA GLY A 362 -17.62 39.31 12.12
C GLY A 362 -18.83 39.08 13.03
N TRP A 363 -18.86 38.00 13.81
CA TRP A 363 -19.89 37.74 14.82
C TRP A 363 -19.47 38.14 16.24
N LEU A 364 -18.19 38.48 16.46
CA LEU A 364 -17.64 38.75 17.79
C LEU A 364 -18.34 39.94 18.47
N GLU A 365 -18.64 41.02 17.75
CA GLU A 365 -19.38 42.18 18.28
C GLU A 365 -20.74 41.75 18.88
N LYS A 366 -21.53 40.97 18.12
CA LYS A 366 -22.82 40.42 18.57
C LYS A 366 -22.65 39.42 19.74
N ALA A 367 -21.56 38.68 19.76
CA ALA A 367 -21.24 37.77 20.86
C ALA A 367 -20.86 38.54 22.14
N GLU A 368 -20.17 39.68 22.00
CA GLU A 368 -19.81 40.57 23.11
C GLU A 368 -21.03 41.34 23.65
N THR A 369 -21.95 41.81 22.81
CA THR A 369 -23.21 42.41 23.30
C THR A 369 -24.01 41.38 24.09
N ILE A 370 -24.18 40.15 23.59
CA ILE A 370 -24.90 39.09 24.31
C ILE A 370 -24.20 38.71 25.63
N TYR A 371 -22.87 38.71 25.67
CA TYR A 371 -22.10 38.50 26.91
C TYR A 371 -22.32 39.63 27.93
N ALA A 372 -22.42 40.88 27.47
CA ALA A 372 -22.72 42.03 28.31
C ALA A 372 -24.18 42.03 28.81
N ASP A 373 -25.15 41.81 27.91
CA ASP A 373 -26.59 41.76 28.18
C ASP A 373 -26.96 40.62 29.15
N SER A 374 -26.22 39.49 29.09
CA SER A 374 -26.34 38.37 30.03
C SER A 374 -25.76 38.68 31.42
N GLY A 375 -25.28 39.90 31.67
CA GLY A 375 -24.75 40.35 32.95
C GLY A 375 -23.35 39.82 33.31
N CYS A 376 -22.72 39.02 32.44
CA CYS A 376 -21.47 38.30 32.68
C CYS A 376 -20.26 39.22 33.00
N SER A 377 -20.29 40.46 32.50
CA SER A 377 -19.33 41.51 32.83
C SER A 377 -19.30 41.85 34.33
N SER A 378 -20.47 41.89 34.99
CA SER A 378 -20.57 42.20 36.42
C SER A 378 -19.98 41.09 37.31
N LEU A 379 -20.22 39.82 36.95
CA LEU A 379 -19.68 38.65 37.66
C LEU A 379 -18.14 38.64 37.66
N LYS A 380 -17.51 39.01 36.53
CA LYS A 380 -16.05 39.08 36.42
C LYS A 380 -15.46 40.16 37.35
N SER A 381 -16.15 41.30 37.50
CA SER A 381 -15.77 42.35 38.44
C SER A 381 -15.89 41.92 39.91
N TYR A 382 -16.97 41.23 40.30
CA TYR A 382 -17.13 40.71 41.67
C TYR A 382 -16.06 39.66 42.04
N ILE A 383 -15.59 38.86 41.08
CA ILE A 383 -14.53 37.87 41.30
C ILE A 383 -13.14 38.55 41.42
N LEU A 384 -12.85 39.58 40.60
CA LEU A 384 -11.54 40.26 40.63
C LEU A 384 -11.28 41.03 41.95
N VAL A 385 -12.31 41.49 42.65
CA VAL A 385 -12.17 42.24 43.92
C VAL A 385 -11.51 41.42 45.04
N ILE A 386 -11.47 40.09 44.92
CA ILE A 386 -10.85 39.21 45.92
C ILE A 386 -9.35 38.95 45.64
N PHE A 387 -8.87 39.13 44.40
CA PHE A 387 -7.47 38.87 44.02
C PHE A 387 -6.95 39.80 42.90
N LEU A 388 -6.09 40.76 43.25
CA LEU A 388 -4.94 41.31 42.48
C LEU A 388 -4.15 42.28 43.42
N PRO A 389 -2.90 42.71 43.14
CA PRO A 389 -1.83 42.38 44.08
C PRO A 389 -1.02 43.56 44.63
N THR A 390 -0.42 43.37 45.81
CA THR A 390 0.65 44.23 46.36
C THR A 390 1.93 43.42 46.58
N GLY A 391 2.86 43.50 45.62
CA GLY A 391 4.18 42.87 45.74
C GLY A 391 5.20 43.75 46.45
N GLN A 392 5.52 43.43 47.71
CA GLN A 392 6.72 43.95 48.39
C GLN A 392 7.37 42.87 49.27
N PHE A 393 8.55 42.40 48.85
CA PHE A 393 9.45 41.58 49.66
C PHE A 393 10.17 42.47 50.71
N PRO A 394 10.58 41.90 51.86
CA PRO A 394 11.98 41.45 51.93
C PRO A 394 12.19 40.12 52.70
N SER A 395 13.35 39.49 52.49
CA SER A 395 13.75 38.26 53.18
C SER A 395 14.33 38.50 54.58
N CYS A 396 14.29 37.48 55.45
CA CYS A 396 15.34 37.30 56.47
C CYS A 396 15.67 35.79 56.68
N LYS A 397 16.87 35.49 57.15
CA LYS A 397 17.43 34.12 57.31
C LYS A 397 17.87 33.89 58.77
N ARG A 398 17.66 32.68 59.34
CA ARG A 398 18.70 31.84 60.02
C ARG A 398 18.16 30.67 60.88
N SER A 399 18.40 29.44 60.40
CA SER A 399 19.01 28.27 61.08
C SER A 399 18.73 27.87 62.56
N LYS A 400 18.16 26.65 62.72
CA LYS A 400 18.53 25.55 63.68
C LYS A 400 18.35 25.80 65.21
N PRO A 401 18.37 24.77 66.11
CA PRO A 401 18.57 23.32 65.93
C PRO A 401 17.54 22.36 66.65
N THR A 402 17.85 21.05 66.61
CA THR A 402 17.55 19.98 67.60
C THR A 402 16.16 19.30 67.71
N VAL A 403 16.22 18.02 68.11
CA VAL A 403 15.13 17.06 68.38
C VAL A 403 14.87 17.00 69.91
N PRO A 404 13.72 16.47 70.37
CA PRO A 404 13.79 15.20 71.12
C PRO A 404 12.63 14.20 70.82
N GLU A 405 12.68 13.04 71.46
CA GLU A 405 11.91 11.82 71.16
C GLU A 405 11.09 11.31 72.38
N LEU A 406 10.29 10.24 72.18
CA LEU A 406 9.85 9.18 73.13
C LEU A 406 8.41 9.18 73.75
N GLN A 407 7.74 8.03 73.54
CA GLN A 407 6.79 7.30 74.44
C GLN A 407 5.39 7.93 74.73
N LYS A 408 4.25 7.20 74.82
CA LYS A 408 3.95 5.83 75.34
C LYS A 408 2.56 5.29 74.90
N PHE A 409 2.32 3.97 74.99
CA PHE A 409 1.00 3.28 75.10
C PHE A 409 0.61 3.10 76.61
N PRO A 410 -0.55 2.54 77.08
CA PRO A 410 -1.58 1.69 76.42
C PRO A 410 -3.08 1.88 76.86
N GLY A 411 -3.99 0.99 76.41
CA GLY A 411 -5.15 0.44 77.18
C GLY A 411 -6.44 1.30 77.33
N THR A 412 -7.65 0.76 77.58
CA THR A 412 -8.16 -0.62 77.79
C THR A 412 -9.64 -0.77 77.37
N THR A 413 -10.16 -2.01 77.38
CA THR A 413 -11.49 -2.48 76.93
C THR A 413 -12.70 -2.19 77.85
N SER A 414 -13.91 -2.18 77.27
CA SER A 414 -15.16 -2.65 77.91
C SER A 414 -16.04 -3.40 76.88
N SER A 415 -17.15 -4.03 77.30
CA SER A 415 -17.72 -5.21 76.62
C SER A 415 -19.25 -5.30 76.56
N ILE A 416 -19.76 -5.90 75.47
CA ILE A 416 -20.92 -6.82 75.36
C ILE A 416 -22.25 -6.42 76.03
N ASP A 417 -23.33 -6.34 75.23
CA ASP A 417 -24.55 -7.13 75.54
C ASP A 417 -25.43 -7.44 74.31
N ILE A 418 -26.39 -8.35 74.46
CA ILE A 418 -27.15 -9.01 73.36
C ILE A 418 -28.66 -9.04 73.64
N THR A 419 -29.54 -8.71 72.67
CA THR A 419 -30.81 -9.46 72.42
C THR A 419 -31.58 -9.08 71.14
N LEU A 420 -32.47 -10.00 70.72
CA LEU A 420 -33.43 -10.00 69.59
C LEU A 420 -34.77 -9.30 70.00
N PRO A 421 -35.83 -9.10 69.14
CA PRO A 421 -36.24 -9.98 68.02
C PRO A 421 -37.04 -9.41 66.81
N SER A 422 -37.44 -10.36 65.94
CA SER A 422 -38.69 -10.45 65.13
C SER A 422 -38.86 -9.71 63.78
N TYR A 423 -39.17 -10.51 62.75
CA TYR A 423 -39.88 -10.14 61.51
C TYR A 423 -41.41 -10.14 61.74
N PRO A 424 -42.22 -9.48 60.89
CA PRO A 424 -42.93 -10.24 59.83
C PRO A 424 -42.99 -9.53 58.45
N SER A 425 -43.61 -10.18 57.47
CA SER A 425 -43.67 -9.79 56.05
C SER A 425 -45.03 -9.26 55.58
N HIS A 426 -45.07 -8.41 54.55
CA HIS A 426 -45.87 -8.61 53.30
C HIS A 426 -45.74 -7.45 52.28
N LEU A 427 -45.85 -7.79 50.98
CA LEU A 427 -46.45 -7.08 49.82
C LEU A 427 -46.47 -5.51 49.76
N SER A 428 -46.29 -4.83 48.63
CA SER A 428 -45.88 -5.21 47.25
C SER A 428 -45.78 -3.96 46.35
N ARG A 429 -44.92 -3.97 45.32
CA ARG A 429 -45.15 -3.36 43.98
C ARG A 429 -44.03 -3.73 43.00
N THR A 430 -44.33 -3.68 41.70
CA THR A 430 -43.46 -4.20 40.62
C THR A 430 -43.33 -3.21 39.46
N ARG A 431 -42.14 -3.20 38.81
CA ARG A 431 -41.91 -2.98 37.36
C ARG A 431 -40.42 -3.26 37.02
N PRO A 432 -40.05 -3.45 35.74
CA PRO A 432 -39.16 -4.56 35.39
C PRO A 432 -37.68 -4.18 35.16
N LEU A 433 -36.82 -5.18 35.36
CA LEU A 433 -35.49 -5.25 34.75
C LEU A 433 -35.58 -6.06 33.45
N ILE A 434 -35.19 -5.45 32.33
CA ILE A 434 -34.81 -6.17 31.10
C ILE A 434 -33.38 -5.74 30.76
N MET A 435 -32.41 -6.50 31.27
CA MET A 435 -31.05 -6.45 30.76
C MET A 435 -30.86 -7.64 29.82
N SER A 436 -30.79 -7.37 28.52
CA SER A 436 -30.17 -8.33 27.60
C SER A 436 -28.69 -8.46 28.01
N LEU A 437 -28.26 -9.67 28.37
CA LEU A 437 -26.86 -9.90 28.73
C LEU A 437 -25.98 -9.63 27.49
N SER A 438 -24.76 -9.17 27.74
CA SER A 438 -23.72 -9.08 26.70
C SER A 438 -23.56 -10.43 26.00
N ILE A 439 -23.47 -10.40 24.66
CA ILE A 439 -23.15 -11.57 23.84
C ILE A 439 -21.93 -12.27 24.46
N PRO A 440 -21.99 -13.58 24.77
CA PRO A 440 -20.83 -14.31 25.25
C PRO A 440 -19.71 -14.21 24.22
N GLY A 441 -18.54 -13.72 24.65
CA GLY A 441 -17.34 -13.81 23.82
C GLY A 441 -17.07 -15.28 23.46
N PRO A 442 -16.56 -15.58 22.25
CA PRO A 442 -16.39 -16.95 21.80
C PRO A 442 -15.57 -17.75 22.82
N SER A 443 -16.06 -18.93 23.20
CA SER A 443 -15.55 -19.69 24.36
C SER A 443 -14.09 -20.12 24.25
N GLN A 444 -13.53 -20.09 23.03
CA GLN A 444 -12.13 -20.37 22.71
C GLN A 444 -11.21 -19.12 22.74
N ALA A 445 -11.72 -17.92 23.03
CA ALA A 445 -10.96 -16.65 22.93
C ALA A 445 -9.71 -16.58 23.84
N GLY A 446 -9.57 -17.47 24.81
CA GLY A 446 -8.38 -17.61 25.66
C GLY A 446 -7.30 -18.55 25.12
N LEU A 447 -7.49 -19.20 23.97
CA LEU A 447 -6.53 -20.14 23.39
C LEU A 447 -5.27 -19.44 22.83
N PHE A 448 -5.45 -18.24 22.27
CA PHE A 448 -4.38 -17.39 21.76
C PHE A 448 -4.22 -16.13 22.62
N LYS A 449 -3.10 -15.41 22.44
CA LYS A 449 -2.89 -14.12 23.11
C LYS A 449 -3.90 -13.10 22.61
N ALA A 450 -4.35 -12.21 23.49
CA ALA A 450 -5.24 -11.10 23.11
C ALA A 450 -4.61 -10.25 21.97
N GLY A 451 -5.39 -9.99 20.92
CA GLY A 451 -4.91 -9.28 19.73
C GLY A 451 -4.44 -10.17 18.58
N TYR A 452 -4.63 -11.48 18.65
CA TYR A 452 -4.59 -12.35 17.46
C TYR A 452 -5.99 -12.44 16.85
N GLN A 453 -6.08 -12.39 15.53
CA GLN A 453 -7.30 -12.58 14.75
C GLN A 453 -7.12 -13.79 13.83
N SER A 454 -8.14 -14.64 13.71
CA SER A 454 -8.18 -15.75 12.75
C SER A 454 -9.22 -15.47 11.66
N HIS A 455 -8.92 -15.87 10.44
CA HIS A 455 -9.81 -15.83 9.30
C HIS A 455 -9.78 -17.20 8.63
N ASP A 456 -10.86 -17.96 8.82
CA ASP A 456 -10.95 -19.37 8.47
C ASP A 456 -11.74 -19.54 7.15
N ALA A 457 -11.42 -20.56 6.34
CA ALA A 457 -12.00 -20.74 5.01
C ALA A 457 -13.54 -20.76 4.98
N GLU A 458 -14.18 -21.31 6.03
CA GLU A 458 -15.64 -21.41 6.15
C GLU A 458 -16.31 -20.02 6.27
N ASP A 459 -15.63 -19.02 6.86
CA ASP A 459 -16.07 -17.62 6.90
C ASP A 459 -15.82 -16.88 5.57
N GLY A 460 -15.64 -17.60 4.46
CA GLY A 460 -15.33 -17.02 3.15
C GLY A 460 -13.99 -16.30 3.10
N ALA A 461 -13.02 -16.64 3.96
CA ALA A 461 -11.72 -15.99 4.00
C ALA A 461 -10.97 -16.07 2.65
N VAL A 462 -11.12 -17.18 1.92
CA VAL A 462 -10.53 -17.35 0.58
C VAL A 462 -11.07 -16.31 -0.43
N ILE A 463 -12.36 -15.96 -0.36
CA ILE A 463 -12.95 -14.93 -1.24
C ILE A 463 -12.40 -13.55 -0.86
N ARG A 464 -12.33 -13.22 0.43
CA ARG A 464 -11.70 -11.97 0.91
C ARG A 464 -10.22 -11.86 0.52
N ASN A 465 -9.49 -12.99 0.50
CA ASN A 465 -8.11 -13.05 0.01
C ASN A 465 -8.03 -12.74 -1.50
N ILE A 466 -8.96 -13.29 -2.28
CA ILE A 466 -9.09 -13.04 -3.72
C ILE A 466 -9.43 -11.57 -3.98
N GLU A 467 -10.45 -11.00 -3.31
CA GLU A 467 -10.85 -9.59 -3.41
C GLU A 467 -9.68 -8.64 -3.15
N ALA A 468 -8.89 -8.89 -2.09
CA ALA A 468 -7.70 -8.10 -1.77
C ALA A 468 -6.59 -8.18 -2.84
N CYS A 469 -6.49 -9.31 -3.56
CA CYS A 469 -5.56 -9.47 -4.68
C CYS A 469 -6.10 -8.82 -5.97
N GLN A 470 -7.41 -8.92 -6.23
CA GLN A 470 -8.07 -8.24 -7.35
C GLN A 470 -7.93 -6.72 -7.26
N ALA A 471 -8.07 -6.13 -6.06
CA ALA A 471 -7.90 -4.69 -5.86
C ALA A 471 -6.49 -4.18 -6.21
N ILE A 472 -5.44 -4.95 -5.87
CA ILE A 472 -4.07 -4.66 -6.31
C ILE A 472 -3.94 -4.82 -7.84
N SER A 473 -4.50 -5.89 -8.40
CA SER A 473 -4.46 -6.13 -9.84
C SER A 473 -5.08 -4.98 -10.63
N GLN A 474 -6.30 -4.56 -10.29
CA GLN A 474 -7.01 -3.43 -10.94
C GLN A 474 -6.25 -2.10 -10.82
N THR A 475 -5.58 -1.85 -9.69
CA THR A 475 -4.74 -0.66 -9.48
C THR A 475 -3.59 -0.61 -10.49
N VAL A 476 -2.98 -1.75 -10.80
CA VAL A 476 -1.86 -1.90 -11.73
C VAL A 476 -2.31 -2.06 -13.19
N GLN A 477 -3.43 -2.73 -13.44
CA GLN A 477 -3.94 -3.14 -14.76
C GLN A 477 -4.00 -1.98 -15.76
N THR A 478 -4.50 -0.82 -15.33
CA THR A 478 -4.57 0.41 -16.14
C THR A 478 -3.21 1.07 -16.42
N SER A 479 -2.11 0.36 -16.19
CA SER A 479 -0.70 0.74 -16.46
C SER A 479 0.01 -0.31 -17.33
N LEU A 480 -0.72 -1.29 -17.87
CA LEU A 480 -0.19 -2.30 -18.78
C LEU A 480 -0.18 -1.79 -20.24
N GLY A 481 0.89 -2.07 -20.98
CA GLY A 481 1.05 -1.65 -22.38
C GLY A 481 1.51 -0.19 -22.56
N PRO A 482 1.81 0.23 -23.81
CA PRO A 482 2.39 1.54 -24.11
C PRO A 482 1.46 2.71 -23.80
N TYR A 483 0.14 2.52 -23.93
CA TYR A 483 -0.89 3.47 -23.47
C TYR A 483 -1.25 3.33 -21.97
N GLY A 484 -0.42 2.60 -21.21
CA GLY A 484 -0.55 2.42 -19.77
C GLY A 484 -0.43 3.75 -19.01
N ARG A 485 -1.41 4.03 -18.15
CA ARG A 485 -1.51 5.32 -17.45
C ARG A 485 -0.62 5.36 -16.20
N ASN A 486 0.46 6.13 -16.27
CA ASN A 486 1.35 6.40 -15.13
C ASN A 486 0.58 6.77 -13.85
N LYS A 487 1.00 6.19 -12.72
CA LYS A 487 0.46 6.44 -11.38
C LYS A 487 1.36 7.40 -10.63
N ILE A 488 0.74 8.31 -9.86
CA ILE A 488 1.45 9.17 -8.89
C ILE A 488 1.35 8.49 -7.53
N VAL A 489 2.48 8.03 -7.01
CA VAL A 489 2.59 7.50 -5.64
C VAL A 489 3.31 8.55 -4.78
N ILE A 490 2.75 8.86 -3.62
CA ILE A 490 3.36 9.75 -2.63
C ILE A 490 3.65 8.89 -1.40
N ASN A 491 4.93 8.60 -1.16
CA ASN A 491 5.35 7.75 -0.04
C ASN A 491 5.28 8.53 1.30
N HIS A 492 5.38 7.84 2.44
CA HIS A 492 5.30 8.43 3.79
C HIS A 492 6.33 9.55 4.08
N LEU A 493 7.40 9.62 3.28
CA LEU A 493 8.41 10.71 3.30
C LEU A 493 8.04 11.92 2.42
N GLN A 494 6.79 11.99 1.92
CA GLN A 494 6.29 12.98 0.96
C GLN A 494 7.03 13.02 -0.39
N LYS A 495 7.91 12.05 -0.68
CA LYS A 495 8.49 11.90 -2.02
C LYS A 495 7.39 11.51 -3.01
N MET A 496 7.20 12.33 -4.03
CA MET A 496 6.39 12.00 -5.21
C MET A 496 7.19 11.11 -6.15
N ILE A 497 6.55 10.05 -6.66
CA ILE A 497 7.06 9.18 -7.72
C ILE A 497 5.97 9.05 -8.79
N LEU A 498 6.35 9.21 -10.05
CA LEU A 498 5.53 8.94 -11.23
C LEU A 498 6.09 7.70 -11.93
N THR A 499 5.25 6.71 -12.27
CA THR A 499 5.64 5.53 -13.09
C THR A 499 4.46 4.67 -13.57
N SER A 500 4.68 3.85 -14.59
CA SER A 500 3.79 2.76 -15.04
C SER A 500 4.18 1.38 -14.48
N ASP A 501 5.39 1.23 -13.90
CA ASP A 501 5.91 -0.07 -13.45
C ASP A 501 5.26 -0.58 -12.14
N ALA A 502 4.69 -1.78 -12.21
CA ALA A 502 4.05 -2.46 -11.09
C ALA A 502 5.00 -2.74 -9.93
N ALA A 503 6.25 -3.17 -10.19
CA ALA A 503 7.18 -3.53 -9.12
C ALA A 503 7.54 -2.30 -8.28
N THR A 504 7.70 -1.14 -8.93
CA THR A 504 7.93 0.16 -8.31
C THR A 504 6.69 0.71 -7.62
N ILE A 505 5.51 0.67 -8.26
CA ILE A 505 4.24 1.07 -7.62
C ILE A 505 4.01 0.29 -6.32
N LEU A 506 4.18 -1.04 -6.36
CA LEU A 506 3.93 -1.93 -5.22
C LEU A 506 5.06 -1.96 -4.18
N ARG A 507 6.24 -1.40 -4.50
CA ARG A 507 7.35 -1.16 -3.57
C ARG A 507 7.14 0.10 -2.73
N GLU A 508 6.49 1.11 -3.29
CA GLU A 508 6.23 2.40 -2.65
C GLU A 508 4.85 2.47 -1.95
N LEU A 509 4.00 1.44 -2.10
CA LEU A 509 2.70 1.28 -1.43
C LEU A 509 2.79 0.37 -0.20
N ASP A 510 2.21 0.82 0.93
CA ASP A 510 2.14 0.06 2.19
C ASP A 510 1.09 -1.09 2.13
N VAL A 511 1.44 -2.20 1.47
CA VAL A 511 0.56 -3.37 1.34
C VAL A 511 0.48 -4.17 2.65
N VAL A 512 -0.65 -4.00 3.36
CA VAL A 512 -0.93 -4.65 4.66
C VAL A 512 -1.44 -6.09 4.53
N HIS A 513 -2.25 -6.40 3.51
CA HIS A 513 -2.96 -7.69 3.42
C HIS A 513 -2.02 -8.88 3.08
N PRO A 514 -1.95 -9.96 3.87
CA PRO A 514 -0.96 -11.02 3.68
C PRO A 514 -1.00 -11.71 2.31
N ALA A 515 -2.19 -12.07 1.80
CA ALA A 515 -2.32 -12.71 0.50
C ALA A 515 -1.87 -11.79 -0.65
N ALA A 516 -2.20 -10.50 -0.56
CA ALA A 516 -1.83 -9.50 -1.56
C ALA A 516 -0.30 -9.27 -1.57
N LYS A 517 0.35 -9.38 -0.40
CA LYS A 517 1.81 -9.31 -0.27
C LYS A 517 2.55 -10.47 -0.97
N LEU A 518 1.91 -11.62 -1.17
CA LEU A 518 2.48 -12.71 -1.99
C LEU A 518 2.63 -12.29 -3.46
N LEU A 519 1.62 -11.61 -4.02
CA LEU A 519 1.68 -11.07 -5.39
C LEU A 519 2.76 -9.98 -5.51
N VAL A 520 2.88 -9.09 -4.52
CA VAL A 520 3.96 -8.08 -4.48
C VAL A 520 5.34 -8.74 -4.51
N MET A 521 5.56 -9.80 -3.72
CA MET A 521 6.83 -10.53 -3.70
C MET A 521 7.11 -11.27 -5.02
N ALA A 522 6.08 -11.78 -5.71
CA ALA A 522 6.24 -12.38 -7.04
C ALA A 522 6.63 -11.34 -8.11
N SER A 523 6.05 -10.15 -8.08
CA SER A 523 6.43 -9.04 -8.98
C SER A 523 7.88 -8.58 -8.72
N GLN A 524 8.29 -8.49 -7.44
CA GLN A 524 9.67 -8.16 -7.05
C GLN A 524 10.70 -9.25 -7.44
N GLN A 525 10.29 -10.52 -7.55
CA GLN A 525 11.15 -11.61 -8.05
C GLN A 525 11.34 -11.52 -9.57
N GLN A 526 10.28 -11.22 -10.32
CA GLN A 526 10.35 -11.00 -11.77
C GLN A 526 11.27 -9.81 -12.10
N ASP A 527 11.13 -8.70 -11.38
CA ASP A 527 11.98 -7.51 -11.46
C ASP A 527 13.47 -7.85 -11.24
N ALA A 528 13.80 -8.55 -10.15
CA ALA A 528 15.19 -8.90 -9.83
C ALA A 528 15.87 -9.87 -10.83
N GLU A 529 15.12 -10.82 -11.40
CA GLU A 529 15.66 -11.83 -12.33
C GLU A 529 15.65 -11.36 -13.79
N MET A 530 14.53 -10.84 -14.28
CA MET A 530 14.30 -10.47 -15.69
C MET A 530 14.31 -8.96 -15.94
N GLY A 531 13.79 -8.16 -15.00
CA GLY A 531 13.62 -6.70 -15.15
C GLY A 531 12.51 -6.27 -16.11
N ASP A 532 11.64 -7.19 -16.53
CA ASP A 532 10.48 -6.95 -17.38
C ASP A 532 9.36 -7.97 -17.06
N GLY A 533 8.11 -7.69 -17.45
CA GLY A 533 6.94 -8.52 -17.18
C GLY A 533 6.35 -8.33 -15.78
N THR A 534 6.81 -7.31 -15.03
CA THR A 534 6.36 -6.97 -13.67
C THR A 534 4.84 -6.73 -13.61
N ASN A 535 4.29 -6.03 -14.60
CA ASN A 535 2.86 -5.75 -14.75
C ASN A 535 2.08 -7.04 -15.12
N LEU A 536 2.62 -7.86 -16.03
CA LEU A 536 2.02 -9.14 -16.46
C LEU A 536 1.85 -10.11 -15.29
N VAL A 537 2.83 -10.23 -14.39
CA VAL A 537 2.75 -11.09 -13.20
C VAL A 537 1.55 -10.73 -12.33
N ILE A 538 1.34 -9.43 -12.06
CA ILE A 538 0.27 -8.94 -11.19
C ILE A 538 -1.11 -9.10 -11.86
N VAL A 539 -1.22 -8.71 -13.12
CA VAL A 539 -2.50 -8.76 -13.85
C VAL A 539 -2.96 -10.21 -14.06
N LEU A 540 -2.06 -11.10 -14.51
CA LEU A 540 -2.37 -12.53 -14.71
C LEU A 540 -2.69 -13.25 -13.39
N ALA A 541 -1.94 -12.97 -12.31
CA ALA A 541 -2.25 -13.56 -10.99
C ALA A 541 -3.63 -13.08 -10.46
N GLY A 542 -3.98 -11.82 -10.69
CA GLY A 542 -5.29 -11.28 -10.32
C GLY A 542 -6.44 -11.93 -11.09
N GLU A 543 -6.33 -12.07 -12.42
CA GLU A 543 -7.37 -12.72 -13.23
C GLU A 543 -7.47 -14.22 -12.94
N LEU A 544 -6.34 -14.92 -12.73
CA LEU A 544 -6.35 -16.33 -12.28
C LEU A 544 -7.11 -16.54 -10.96
N LEU A 545 -7.01 -15.59 -10.02
CA LEU A 545 -7.75 -15.61 -8.77
C LEU A 545 -9.23 -15.28 -8.95
N LYS A 546 -9.57 -14.34 -9.83
CA LYS A 546 -10.95 -14.02 -10.24
C LYS A 546 -11.66 -15.19 -10.92
N LYS A 547 -10.99 -15.84 -11.89
CA LYS A 547 -11.47 -17.07 -12.55
C LYS A 547 -11.56 -18.25 -11.57
N ALA A 548 -10.72 -18.31 -10.54
CA ALA A 548 -10.83 -19.30 -9.46
C ALA A 548 -12.04 -19.04 -8.54
N GLU A 549 -12.41 -17.77 -8.33
CA GLU A 549 -13.60 -17.39 -7.56
C GLU A 549 -14.89 -17.96 -8.19
N GLU A 550 -14.99 -17.93 -9.52
CA GLU A 550 -16.09 -18.57 -10.26
C GLU A 550 -16.16 -20.08 -10.01
N LEU A 551 -15.00 -20.76 -10.00
CA LEU A 551 -14.91 -22.20 -9.72
C LEU A 551 -15.33 -22.52 -8.27
N ILE A 552 -14.93 -21.70 -7.31
CA ILE A 552 -15.33 -21.83 -5.89
C ILE A 552 -16.84 -21.61 -5.74
N ARG A 553 -17.41 -20.60 -6.41
CA ARG A 553 -18.86 -20.33 -6.45
C ARG A 553 -19.65 -21.48 -7.12
N MET A 554 -19.06 -22.22 -8.06
CA MET A 554 -19.61 -23.46 -8.61
C MET A 554 -19.42 -24.71 -7.71
N GLY A 555 -18.73 -24.58 -6.57
CA GLY A 555 -18.53 -25.65 -5.60
C GLY A 555 -17.30 -26.53 -5.82
N LEU A 556 -16.34 -26.14 -6.66
CA LEU A 556 -15.04 -26.81 -6.73
C LEU A 556 -14.20 -26.49 -5.50
N LYS A 557 -13.42 -27.46 -5.03
CA LYS A 557 -12.48 -27.26 -3.91
C LYS A 557 -11.20 -26.59 -4.40
N THR A 558 -10.60 -25.76 -3.55
CA THR A 558 -9.31 -25.10 -3.84
C THR A 558 -8.21 -26.09 -4.21
N SER A 559 -8.18 -27.28 -3.60
CA SER A 559 -7.27 -28.39 -3.96
C SER A 559 -7.33 -28.77 -5.44
N ASP A 560 -8.54 -28.81 -6.00
CA ASP A 560 -8.81 -29.33 -7.34
C ASP A 560 -8.48 -28.24 -8.37
N ILE A 561 -8.75 -26.97 -8.01
CA ILE A 561 -8.35 -25.78 -8.77
C ILE A 561 -6.82 -25.68 -8.85
N VAL A 562 -6.12 -25.79 -7.70
CA VAL A 562 -4.65 -25.74 -7.65
C VAL A 562 -4.02 -26.86 -8.48
N SER A 563 -4.56 -28.10 -8.43
CA SER A 563 -4.08 -29.20 -9.28
C SER A 563 -4.40 -29.01 -10.77
N GLY A 564 -5.50 -28.33 -11.11
CA GLY A 564 -5.83 -27.95 -12.48
C GLY A 564 -4.90 -26.88 -13.03
N TYR A 565 -4.68 -25.80 -12.27
CA TYR A 565 -3.77 -24.71 -12.62
C TYR A 565 -2.33 -25.21 -12.76
N GLU A 566 -1.87 -26.13 -11.90
CA GLU A 566 -0.55 -26.77 -12.06
C GLU A 566 -0.41 -27.53 -13.38
N LYS A 567 -1.43 -28.27 -13.81
CA LYS A 567 -1.42 -28.99 -15.09
C LYS A 567 -1.43 -28.03 -16.28
N ALA A 568 -2.24 -26.97 -16.20
CA ALA A 568 -2.32 -25.93 -17.22
C ALA A 568 -0.99 -25.17 -17.35
N GLN A 569 -0.39 -24.72 -16.23
CA GLN A 569 0.93 -24.10 -16.16
C GLN A 569 2.03 -24.95 -16.82
N ASN A 570 2.09 -26.25 -16.50
CA ASN A 570 3.07 -27.18 -17.07
C ASN A 570 2.84 -27.54 -18.54
N PHE A 571 1.65 -27.24 -19.09
CA PHE A 571 1.35 -27.35 -20.51
C PHE A 571 1.66 -26.04 -21.25
N ALA A 572 1.20 -24.90 -20.71
CA ALA A 572 1.45 -23.55 -21.22
C ALA A 572 2.94 -23.25 -21.40
N LEU A 573 3.78 -23.62 -20.43
CA LEU A 573 5.23 -23.42 -20.52
C LEU A 573 5.91 -24.23 -21.64
N LYS A 574 5.32 -25.36 -22.06
CA LYS A 574 5.83 -26.15 -23.21
C LYS A 574 5.34 -25.56 -24.52
N VAL A 575 4.05 -25.23 -24.57
CA VAL A 575 3.44 -24.55 -25.71
C VAL A 575 4.17 -23.25 -26.05
N LEU A 576 4.65 -22.51 -25.03
CA LEU A 576 5.44 -21.29 -25.23
C LEU A 576 6.81 -21.55 -25.89
N GLU A 577 7.40 -22.74 -25.72
CA GLU A 577 8.60 -23.15 -26.47
C GLU A 577 8.25 -23.50 -27.94
N ASP A 578 7.01 -23.89 -28.23
CA ASP A 578 6.44 -24.12 -29.57
C ASP A 578 5.84 -22.83 -30.22
N LEU A 579 6.19 -21.64 -29.73
CA LEU A 579 5.73 -20.32 -30.22
C LEU A 579 6.90 -19.35 -30.54
N GLU A 580 8.13 -19.85 -30.60
CA GLU A 580 9.31 -19.10 -31.10
C GLU A 580 9.09 -18.73 -32.58
N VAL A 581 9.19 -17.43 -32.90
CA VAL A 581 9.11 -16.91 -34.28
C VAL A 581 10.47 -16.44 -34.77
N ASP A 582 11.21 -15.76 -33.90
CA ASP A 582 12.46 -15.07 -34.23
C ASP A 582 13.48 -15.21 -33.10
N ARG A 583 14.75 -14.96 -33.40
CA ARG A 583 15.87 -15.19 -32.50
C ARG A 583 17.08 -14.35 -32.91
N LEU A 584 17.66 -13.62 -31.95
CA LEU A 584 18.86 -12.82 -32.22
C LEU A 584 20.05 -13.73 -32.56
N GLU A 585 20.76 -13.43 -33.65
CA GLU A 585 21.96 -14.16 -34.07
C GLU A 585 23.24 -13.51 -33.53
N ASP A 586 23.39 -12.19 -33.64
CA ASP A 586 24.51 -11.43 -33.07
C ASP A 586 24.06 -10.32 -32.11
N ILE A 587 24.21 -10.62 -30.81
CA ILE A 587 24.02 -9.68 -29.69
C ILE A 587 24.98 -8.46 -29.80
N ARG A 588 25.99 -8.47 -30.70
CA ARG A 588 26.86 -7.32 -30.97
C ARG A 588 26.34 -6.36 -32.05
N SER A 589 25.23 -6.68 -32.69
CA SER A 589 24.58 -5.87 -33.72
C SER A 589 23.64 -4.83 -33.08
N ILE A 590 23.82 -3.53 -33.40
CA ILE A 590 22.93 -2.45 -32.94
C ILE A 590 21.46 -2.67 -33.35
N PRO A 591 21.11 -3.06 -34.60
CA PRO A 591 19.71 -3.25 -34.98
C PRO A 591 19.04 -4.47 -34.32
N GLU A 592 19.74 -5.60 -34.13
CA GLU A 592 19.16 -6.81 -33.49
C GLU A 592 18.89 -6.58 -31.99
N LEU A 593 19.95 -6.29 -31.23
CA LEU A 593 20.04 -5.06 -30.45
C LEU A 593 18.72 -4.35 -30.09
N SER A 594 18.42 -3.34 -30.90
CA SER A 594 17.29 -2.42 -30.79
C SER A 594 15.93 -3.10 -31.02
N LYS A 595 15.82 -4.11 -31.92
CA LYS A 595 14.56 -4.82 -32.21
C LYS A 595 13.92 -5.37 -30.93
N ALA A 596 14.70 -6.04 -30.08
CA ALA A 596 14.23 -6.62 -28.82
C ALA A 596 14.12 -5.61 -27.66
N LEU A 597 14.75 -4.43 -27.77
CA LEU A 597 14.68 -3.37 -26.77
C LEU A 597 13.50 -2.41 -27.01
N ARG A 598 13.09 -2.22 -28.27
CA ARG A 598 12.04 -1.27 -28.68
C ARG A 598 10.71 -1.54 -27.97
N THR A 599 10.26 -2.79 -27.93
CA THR A 599 8.99 -3.18 -27.28
C THR A 599 9.00 -2.95 -25.76
N VAL A 600 10.07 -3.37 -25.09
CA VAL A 600 10.27 -3.19 -23.64
C VAL A 600 10.22 -1.71 -23.25
N VAL A 601 10.89 -0.85 -24.02
CA VAL A 601 10.90 0.59 -23.74
C VAL A 601 9.56 1.24 -24.12
N ALA A 602 8.95 0.87 -25.26
CA ALA A 602 7.65 1.38 -25.68
C ALA A 602 6.57 1.13 -24.62
N SER A 603 6.60 -0.03 -23.93
CA SER A 603 5.66 -0.35 -22.85
C SER A 603 5.77 0.56 -21.62
N LYS A 604 6.80 1.41 -21.52
CA LYS A 604 7.02 2.35 -20.41
C LYS A 604 7.04 3.82 -20.87
N GLN A 605 7.55 4.10 -22.07
CA GLN A 605 7.83 5.44 -22.61
C GLN A 605 7.56 5.52 -24.13
N SER A 606 6.31 5.21 -24.53
CA SER A 606 5.83 5.31 -25.92
C SER A 606 6.08 6.69 -26.55
N GLY A 607 6.38 6.69 -27.86
CA GLY A 607 6.78 7.84 -28.65
C GLY A 607 8.26 8.21 -28.54
N THR A 608 9.08 7.42 -27.85
CA THR A 608 10.53 7.65 -27.66
C THR A 608 11.41 6.39 -27.69
N GLU A 609 10.79 5.23 -27.90
CA GLU A 609 11.39 3.90 -27.86
C GLU A 609 12.56 3.73 -28.82
N GLU A 610 12.51 4.25 -30.05
CA GLU A 610 13.64 4.13 -30.99
C GLU A 610 14.88 4.88 -30.49
N ILE A 611 14.71 6.08 -29.94
CA ILE A 611 15.81 6.91 -29.42
C ILE A 611 16.43 6.19 -28.22
N LEU A 612 15.61 5.71 -27.30
CA LEU A 612 16.04 5.05 -26.08
C LEU A 612 16.65 3.67 -26.33
N ALA A 613 16.04 2.83 -27.18
CA ALA A 613 16.56 1.51 -27.52
C ALA A 613 17.94 1.59 -28.20
N ASN A 614 18.15 2.56 -29.10
CA ASN A 614 19.46 2.81 -29.71
C ASN A 614 20.50 3.30 -28.67
N LEU A 615 20.13 4.20 -27.75
CA LEU A 615 21.02 4.64 -26.66
C LEU A 615 21.40 3.50 -25.71
N VAL A 616 20.45 2.63 -25.36
CA VAL A 616 20.71 1.42 -24.54
C VAL A 616 21.61 0.44 -25.29
N ALA A 617 21.35 0.19 -26.58
CA ALA A 617 22.18 -0.69 -27.41
C ALA A 617 23.64 -0.18 -27.47
N GLU A 618 23.89 1.09 -27.82
CA GLU A 618 25.26 1.63 -27.85
C GLU A 618 25.97 1.53 -26.48
N ALA A 619 25.24 1.84 -25.39
CA ALA A 619 25.78 1.79 -24.04
C ALA A 619 26.12 0.36 -23.59
N VAL A 620 25.31 -0.64 -23.94
CA VAL A 620 25.53 -2.05 -23.62
C VAL A 620 26.66 -2.63 -24.48
N LEU A 621 26.69 -2.35 -25.78
CA LEU A 621 27.74 -2.82 -26.70
C LEU A 621 29.14 -2.31 -26.29
N THR A 622 29.22 -1.08 -25.80
CA THR A 622 30.46 -0.49 -25.23
C THR A 622 30.99 -1.30 -24.03
N VAL A 623 30.11 -1.97 -23.29
CA VAL A 623 30.40 -2.70 -22.04
C VAL A 623 30.54 -4.22 -22.26
N LEU A 624 29.99 -4.75 -23.36
CA LEU A 624 29.72 -6.17 -23.52
C LEU A 624 31.01 -7.03 -23.51
N PRO A 625 31.19 -7.93 -22.52
CA PRO A 625 32.40 -8.74 -22.40
C PRO A 625 32.54 -9.77 -23.54
N LYS A 626 33.77 -10.27 -23.73
CA LYS A 626 34.08 -11.29 -24.76
C LYS A 626 33.18 -12.54 -24.69
N ASN A 627 32.74 -12.91 -23.49
CA ASN A 627 31.69 -13.91 -23.24
C ASN A 627 30.43 -13.18 -22.74
N PRO A 628 29.34 -13.08 -23.55
CA PRO A 628 28.14 -12.30 -23.20
C PRO A 628 27.45 -12.72 -21.90
N VAL A 629 27.51 -14.01 -21.53
CA VAL A 629 26.84 -14.57 -20.34
C VAL A 629 27.32 -13.93 -19.02
N ASN A 630 28.51 -13.32 -19.02
CA ASN A 630 29.07 -12.59 -17.87
C ASN A 630 28.83 -11.06 -17.95
N PHE A 631 27.80 -10.62 -18.68
CA PHE A 631 27.33 -9.25 -18.67
C PHE A 631 26.82 -8.85 -17.27
N ASN A 632 26.99 -7.59 -16.91
CA ASN A 632 26.55 -7.07 -15.61
C ASN A 632 25.89 -5.70 -15.80
N VAL A 633 24.61 -5.61 -15.42
CA VAL A 633 23.76 -4.41 -15.49
C VAL A 633 24.41 -3.21 -14.80
N ASP A 634 25.06 -3.46 -13.66
CA ASP A 634 25.80 -2.51 -12.80
C ASP A 634 26.97 -1.77 -13.49
N ASN A 635 27.24 -2.07 -14.76
CA ASN A 635 28.22 -1.42 -15.63
C ASN A 635 27.61 -0.38 -16.60
N VAL A 636 26.31 -0.44 -16.89
CA VAL A 636 25.62 0.68 -17.56
C VAL A 636 25.18 1.62 -16.45
N ARG A 637 25.42 2.92 -16.62
CA ARG A 637 25.02 3.96 -15.67
C ARG A 637 24.12 4.97 -16.36
N VAL A 638 23.07 5.40 -15.67
CA VAL A 638 22.34 6.63 -16.01
C VAL A 638 22.89 7.83 -15.21
N VAL A 639 23.00 8.99 -15.86
CA VAL A 639 23.22 10.29 -15.22
C VAL A 639 22.20 11.29 -15.79
N LYS A 640 21.28 11.74 -14.93
CA LYS A 640 20.21 12.69 -15.28
C LYS A 640 20.71 14.12 -15.14
N ILE A 641 20.58 14.94 -16.18
CA ILE A 641 20.92 16.38 -16.18
C ILE A 641 19.74 17.14 -16.77
N MET A 642 19.17 18.07 -16.00
CA MET A 642 17.93 18.77 -16.38
C MET A 642 18.11 19.70 -17.59
N GLY A 643 16.96 20.08 -18.18
CA GLY A 643 16.88 20.89 -19.40
C GLY A 643 17.19 20.11 -20.68
N GLY A 644 16.88 20.72 -21.83
CA GLY A 644 16.95 20.07 -23.14
C GLY A 644 15.80 19.10 -23.43
N SER A 645 15.78 18.54 -24.63
CA SER A 645 14.92 17.42 -25.03
C SER A 645 15.63 16.07 -24.84
N LEU A 646 14.87 14.97 -24.83
CA LEU A 646 15.41 13.62 -24.68
C LEU A 646 16.38 13.25 -25.81
N GLU A 647 16.17 13.77 -27.01
CA GLU A 647 17.05 13.64 -28.19
C GLU A 647 18.49 14.16 -27.95
N GLN A 648 18.67 15.06 -26.97
CA GLN A 648 19.99 15.59 -26.59
C GLN A 648 20.77 14.65 -25.65
N SER A 649 20.17 13.52 -25.26
CA SER A 649 20.81 12.48 -24.46
C SER A 649 21.88 11.75 -25.27
N LYS A 650 22.96 11.32 -24.62
CA LYS A 650 24.12 10.71 -25.31
C LYS A 650 24.79 9.63 -24.46
N VAL A 651 25.30 8.60 -25.12
CA VAL A 651 26.18 7.62 -24.50
C VAL A 651 27.59 8.21 -24.36
N VAL A 652 28.20 7.98 -23.21
CA VAL A 652 29.58 8.34 -22.90
C VAL A 652 30.35 7.06 -22.56
N LYS A 653 31.44 6.83 -23.30
CA LYS A 653 32.36 5.69 -23.11
C LYS A 653 33.25 5.94 -21.88
N GLY A 654 32.68 5.70 -20.71
CA GLY A 654 33.29 5.98 -19.41
C GLY A 654 32.26 6.44 -18.36
N MET A 655 32.59 7.48 -17.60
CA MET A 655 31.75 7.99 -16.51
C MET A 655 31.65 9.52 -16.46
N VAL A 656 30.44 10.00 -16.17
CA VAL A 656 30.15 11.42 -15.95
C VAL A 656 29.81 11.65 -14.48
N PHE A 657 30.27 12.78 -13.95
CA PHE A 657 29.99 13.23 -12.58
C PHE A 657 29.41 14.64 -12.60
N GLY A 658 28.28 14.85 -11.90
CA GLY A 658 27.60 16.15 -11.74
C GLY A 658 28.34 17.13 -10.82
N ARG A 659 29.65 17.26 -11.00
CA ARG A 659 30.56 18.11 -10.21
C ARG A 659 31.74 18.58 -11.08
N GLU A 660 32.18 19.81 -10.88
CA GLU A 660 33.46 20.32 -11.37
C GLU A 660 34.62 19.76 -10.49
N PRO A 661 35.86 19.60 -11.01
CA PRO A 661 37.01 19.19 -10.20
C PRO A 661 37.33 20.25 -9.12
N ASP A 662 37.86 19.80 -7.99
CA ASP A 662 38.22 20.66 -6.86
C ASP A 662 39.50 21.50 -7.12
N GLY A 663 40.28 21.13 -8.15
CA GLY A 663 41.54 21.78 -8.52
C GLY A 663 41.43 22.84 -9.61
N ILE A 664 42.52 23.58 -9.82
CA ILE A 664 42.69 24.57 -10.91
C ILE A 664 42.74 23.87 -12.28
N VAL A 665 43.29 22.64 -12.33
CA VAL A 665 43.39 21.84 -13.56
C VAL A 665 42.03 21.19 -13.87
N LYS A 666 41.39 21.64 -14.95
CA LYS A 666 40.04 21.21 -15.38
C LYS A 666 40.03 20.23 -16.55
N SER A 667 41.20 19.94 -17.15
CA SER A 667 41.33 18.90 -18.16
C SER A 667 42.69 18.22 -18.12
N ALA A 668 42.73 16.95 -18.51
CA ALA A 668 43.92 16.13 -18.67
C ALA A 668 43.70 15.13 -19.82
N ARG A 669 44.73 14.88 -20.63
CA ARG A 669 44.68 13.95 -21.77
C ARG A 669 45.76 12.87 -21.64
N ARG A 670 45.41 11.62 -21.97
CA ARG A 670 46.22 10.38 -21.79
C ARG A 670 46.94 10.36 -20.44
N ALA A 671 46.17 10.50 -19.38
CA ALA A 671 46.65 10.68 -18.02
C ALA A 671 46.68 9.37 -17.23
N LYS A 672 47.69 9.22 -16.37
CA LYS A 672 47.65 8.23 -15.30
C LYS A 672 46.79 8.71 -14.13
N VAL A 673 45.99 7.80 -13.58
CA VAL A 673 44.99 8.06 -12.55
C VAL A 673 45.31 7.26 -11.29
N GLY A 674 45.46 7.96 -10.16
CA GLY A 674 45.44 7.37 -8.83
C GLY A 674 44.04 7.44 -8.24
N VAL A 675 43.55 6.36 -7.64
CA VAL A 675 42.29 6.33 -6.89
C VAL A 675 42.60 6.02 -5.43
N PHE A 676 42.24 6.92 -4.52
CA PHE A 676 42.51 6.78 -3.09
C PHE A 676 41.19 6.67 -2.33
N SER A 677 41.04 5.65 -1.48
CA SER A 677 39.87 5.51 -0.58
C SER A 677 40.09 6.18 0.78
N CYS A 678 41.33 6.56 1.10
CA CYS A 678 41.65 7.43 2.23
C CYS A 678 41.38 8.91 1.86
N PRO A 679 41.21 9.81 2.85
CA PRO A 679 41.32 11.24 2.59
C PRO A 679 42.74 11.60 2.11
N ILE A 680 42.85 12.70 1.38
CA ILE A 680 44.14 13.24 0.93
C ILE A 680 44.49 14.42 1.82
N ASP A 681 45.09 14.08 2.96
CA ASP A 681 45.45 14.98 4.05
C ASP A 681 46.51 14.31 4.94
N ILE A 682 46.96 15.01 5.98
CA ILE A 682 47.88 14.48 6.99
C ILE A 682 47.22 13.29 7.73
N SER A 683 47.96 12.19 7.87
CA SER A 683 47.45 10.95 8.47
C SER A 683 47.21 11.07 9.98
N GLN A 684 45.96 11.29 10.39
CA GLN A 684 45.55 11.34 11.79
C GLN A 684 45.48 9.92 12.41
N THR A 685 45.62 9.84 13.74
CA THR A 685 45.43 8.60 14.51
C THR A 685 43.94 8.37 14.81
N GLU A 686 43.50 7.11 14.81
CA GLU A 686 42.11 6.74 15.17
C GLU A 686 41.79 7.06 16.64
N THR A 687 42.78 6.95 17.52
CA THR A 687 42.73 7.48 18.89
C THR A 687 43.05 8.97 18.91
N LYS A 688 42.54 9.70 19.90
CA LYS A 688 42.71 11.16 20.05
C LYS A 688 44.19 11.57 20.07
N GLY A 689 44.71 11.97 18.92
CA GLY A 689 46.06 12.50 18.76
C GLY A 689 46.14 13.93 19.28
N THR A 690 46.85 14.14 20.38
CA THR A 690 47.14 15.48 20.93
C THR A 690 48.59 15.85 20.67
N VAL A 691 48.83 16.90 19.88
CA VAL A 691 50.16 17.46 19.67
C VAL A 691 50.66 18.07 20.99
N LEU A 692 51.76 17.54 21.53
CA LEU A 692 52.36 18.03 22.78
C LEU A 692 53.58 18.91 22.48
N LEU A 693 53.35 20.20 22.33
CA LEU A 693 54.40 21.21 22.18
C LEU A 693 54.84 21.70 23.57
N LYS A 694 56.15 21.66 23.84
CA LYS A 694 56.77 22.12 25.09
C LYS A 694 57.56 23.41 24.90
N ASN A 695 58.17 23.59 23.73
CA ASN A 695 59.03 24.72 23.40
C ASN A 695 58.49 25.55 22.22
N ALA A 696 58.76 26.85 22.19
CA ALA A 696 58.33 27.73 21.10
C ALA A 696 58.97 27.35 19.74
N GLN A 697 60.17 26.78 19.75
CA GLN A 697 60.81 26.25 18.54
C GLN A 697 60.06 25.02 18.00
N GLU A 698 59.65 24.08 18.87
CA GLU A 698 58.87 22.90 18.46
C GLU A 698 57.57 23.30 17.76
N MET A 699 56.95 24.42 18.15
CA MET A 699 55.75 24.96 17.48
C MET A 699 56.02 25.42 16.04
N MET A 700 57.15 26.10 15.81
CA MET A 700 57.54 26.55 14.46
C MET A 700 57.96 25.37 13.57
N ASP A 701 58.72 24.44 14.14
CA ASP A 701 59.24 23.27 13.44
C ASP A 701 58.14 22.24 13.17
N TYR A 702 57.11 22.14 14.03
CA TYR A 702 55.91 21.34 13.78
C TYR A 702 55.13 21.84 12.56
N THR A 703 54.85 23.15 12.49
CA THR A 703 54.10 23.76 11.38
C THR A 703 54.79 23.51 10.03
N LYS A 704 56.11 23.76 9.96
CA LYS A 704 56.90 23.47 8.75
C LYS A 704 57.00 21.98 8.44
N GLY A 705 57.14 21.14 9.47
CA GLY A 705 57.23 19.69 9.31
C GLY A 705 55.95 19.06 8.76
N GLU A 706 54.77 19.62 9.07
CA GLU A 706 53.51 19.24 8.42
C GLU A 706 53.47 19.67 6.95
N GLU A 707 53.88 20.91 6.63
CA GLU A 707 53.98 21.43 5.27
C GLU A 707 54.93 20.61 4.39
N GLU A 708 56.17 20.40 4.84
CA GLU A 708 57.21 19.64 4.13
C GLU A 708 56.83 18.17 3.93
N ARG A 709 56.19 17.55 4.93
CA ARG A 709 55.73 16.16 4.84
C ARG A 709 54.62 15.99 3.82
N LEU A 710 53.69 16.95 3.74
CA LEU A 710 52.59 16.91 2.78
C LEU A 710 53.04 17.27 1.36
N GLU A 711 53.96 18.24 1.19
CA GLU A 711 54.61 18.50 -0.09
C GLU A 711 55.37 17.25 -0.58
N THR A 712 56.11 16.58 0.29
CA THR A 712 56.87 15.36 -0.05
C THR A 712 55.93 14.24 -0.51
N ALA A 713 54.87 13.95 0.25
CA ALA A 713 53.91 12.89 -0.10
C ALA A 713 53.20 13.16 -1.44
N ILE A 714 52.91 14.42 -1.77
CA ILE A 714 52.27 14.80 -3.04
C ILE A 714 53.27 14.81 -4.20
N LYS A 715 54.53 15.18 -3.92
CA LYS A 715 55.63 15.09 -4.89
C LYS A 715 55.90 13.64 -5.29
N GLU A 716 55.86 12.69 -4.36
CA GLU A 716 55.95 11.25 -4.66
C GLU A 716 54.87 10.79 -5.66
N LEU A 717 53.63 11.31 -5.54
CA LEU A 717 52.57 11.06 -6.52
C LEU A 717 52.93 11.65 -7.89
N TYR A 718 53.40 12.91 -7.93
CA TYR A 718 53.78 13.58 -9.17
C TYR A 718 54.93 12.85 -9.90
N ASP A 719 55.97 12.44 -9.15
CA ASP A 719 57.17 11.78 -9.66
C ASP A 719 56.88 10.35 -10.17
N SER A 720 55.89 9.65 -9.59
CA SER A 720 55.37 8.38 -10.12
C SER A 720 54.60 8.52 -11.46
N GLY A 721 54.28 9.76 -11.84
CA GLY A 721 53.65 10.12 -13.11
C GLY A 721 52.12 10.31 -13.06
N LEU A 722 51.51 10.40 -11.87
CA LEU A 722 50.08 10.71 -11.74
C LEU A 722 49.78 12.13 -12.24
N ARG A 723 48.68 12.29 -12.98
CA ARG A 723 48.17 13.60 -13.42
C ARG A 723 46.68 13.79 -13.11
N VAL A 724 45.96 12.72 -12.78
CA VAL A 724 44.62 12.76 -12.19
C VAL A 724 44.64 12.00 -10.86
N VAL A 725 43.98 12.55 -9.85
CA VAL A 725 43.81 11.98 -8.51
C VAL A 725 42.33 12.01 -8.13
N VAL A 726 41.80 10.83 -7.82
CA VAL A 726 40.43 10.64 -7.36
C VAL A 726 40.45 10.40 -5.85
N ALA A 727 39.80 11.28 -5.10
CA ALA A 727 39.67 11.16 -3.65
C ALA A 727 38.31 10.55 -3.28
N GLY A 728 38.31 9.38 -2.65
CA GLY A 728 37.12 8.70 -2.12
C GLY A 728 36.56 9.30 -0.82
N SER A 729 37.13 10.42 -0.38
CA SER A 729 36.86 11.10 0.90
C SER A 729 37.24 12.59 0.77
N THR A 730 37.43 13.29 1.88
CA THR A 730 37.91 14.69 1.92
C THR A 730 39.33 14.86 1.39
N VAL A 731 39.66 16.09 1.00
CA VAL A 731 41.01 16.55 0.64
C VAL A 731 41.26 17.82 1.45
N GLY A 732 42.38 17.91 2.16
CA GLY A 732 42.74 19.09 2.94
C GLY A 732 43.18 20.25 2.03
N ASP A 733 42.93 21.50 2.44
CA ASP A 733 43.21 22.68 1.60
C ASP A 733 44.71 22.84 1.31
N LEU A 734 45.58 22.49 2.27
CA LEU A 734 47.04 22.47 2.08
C LEU A 734 47.47 21.40 1.08
N ALA A 735 46.82 20.23 1.09
CA ALA A 735 47.05 19.18 0.08
C ALA A 735 46.60 19.65 -1.31
N LEU A 736 45.43 20.29 -1.39
CA LEU A 736 44.88 20.84 -2.63
C LEU A 736 45.79 21.94 -3.21
N HIS A 737 46.37 22.80 -2.37
CA HIS A 737 47.37 23.79 -2.79
C HIS A 737 48.60 23.13 -3.46
N TYR A 738 49.18 22.11 -2.85
CA TYR A 738 50.32 21.40 -3.45
C TYR A 738 49.93 20.62 -4.73
N LEU A 739 48.78 19.93 -4.74
CA LEU A 739 48.27 19.25 -5.94
C LEU A 739 48.09 20.22 -7.12
N ASN A 740 47.57 21.42 -6.86
CA ASN A 740 47.48 22.50 -7.84
C ASN A 740 48.85 23.00 -8.31
N ARG A 741 49.81 23.21 -7.39
CA ARG A 741 51.19 23.61 -7.73
C ARG A 741 51.91 22.58 -8.62
N PHE A 742 51.61 21.29 -8.46
CA PHE A 742 52.10 20.21 -9.33
C PHE A 742 51.22 19.95 -10.57
N ASN A 743 50.19 20.76 -10.82
CA ASN A 743 49.24 20.60 -11.93
C ASN A 743 48.58 19.20 -12.01
N ILE A 744 48.15 18.67 -10.87
CA ILE A 744 47.38 17.42 -10.78
C ILE A 744 45.88 17.77 -10.71
N LEU A 745 45.06 17.14 -11.55
CA LEU A 745 43.59 17.26 -11.51
C LEU A 745 43.05 16.45 -10.32
N VAL A 746 42.20 17.06 -9.49
CA VAL A 746 41.65 16.46 -8.27
C VAL A 746 40.12 16.44 -8.33
N ILE A 747 39.50 15.28 -8.05
CA ILE A 747 38.04 15.15 -7.93
C ILE A 747 37.65 14.33 -6.69
N LYS A 748 36.72 14.84 -5.88
CA LYS A 748 36.12 14.14 -4.73
C LYS A 748 34.90 13.30 -5.14
N ILE A 749 34.96 11.99 -4.90
CA ILE A 749 33.88 11.02 -5.17
C ILE A 749 33.56 10.26 -3.87
N LEU A 750 32.60 10.79 -3.10
CA LEU A 750 32.26 10.26 -1.77
C LEU A 750 31.48 8.92 -1.82
N SER A 751 30.87 8.59 -2.96
CA SER A 751 30.13 7.34 -3.12
C SER A 751 31.07 6.16 -3.37
N LYS A 752 31.09 5.21 -2.43
CA LYS A 752 31.83 3.94 -2.56
C LYS A 752 31.40 3.12 -3.77
N PHE A 753 30.17 3.29 -4.26
CA PHE A 753 29.66 2.62 -5.46
C PHE A 753 30.22 3.27 -6.73
N GLU A 754 30.19 4.60 -6.82
CA GLU A 754 30.79 5.34 -7.93
C GLU A 754 32.30 5.12 -8.02
N LEU A 755 33.01 5.16 -6.88
CA LEU A 755 34.45 4.90 -6.81
C LEU A 755 34.79 3.51 -7.41
N ARG A 756 34.03 2.48 -7.03
CA ARG A 756 34.18 1.11 -7.56
C ARG A 756 33.83 1.00 -9.05
N ARG A 757 32.84 1.75 -9.55
CA ARG A 757 32.52 1.81 -11.00
C ARG A 757 33.60 2.55 -11.79
N LEU A 758 34.21 3.61 -11.24
CA LEU A 758 35.30 4.36 -11.89
C LEU A 758 36.59 3.52 -11.98
N CYS A 759 36.91 2.73 -10.96
CA CYS A 759 37.95 1.70 -11.04
C CYS A 759 37.74 0.72 -12.22
N ARG A 760 36.48 0.41 -12.60
CA ARG A 760 36.17 -0.45 -13.76
C ARG A 760 36.34 0.27 -15.11
N VAL A 761 36.12 1.59 -15.18
CA VAL A 761 36.41 2.41 -16.38
C VAL A 761 37.92 2.49 -16.61
N VAL A 762 38.64 2.96 -15.58
CA VAL A 762 40.01 3.47 -15.67
C VAL A 762 41.06 2.36 -15.42
N GLY A 763 40.64 1.20 -14.92
CA GLY A 763 41.51 0.06 -14.58
C GLY A 763 42.24 0.16 -13.23
N ALA A 764 42.12 1.29 -12.53
CA ALA A 764 42.83 1.57 -11.28
C ALA A 764 42.38 0.71 -10.09
N THR A 765 43.32 0.40 -9.19
CA THR A 765 43.03 -0.21 -7.88
C THR A 765 42.88 0.88 -6.82
N PRO A 766 41.82 0.88 -5.98
CA PRO A 766 41.62 1.92 -4.98
C PRO A 766 42.54 1.71 -3.76
N LEU A 767 43.37 2.71 -3.47
CA LEU A 767 44.42 2.64 -2.44
C LEU A 767 43.95 3.19 -1.09
N ALA A 768 44.20 2.42 -0.03
CA ALA A 768 43.83 2.76 1.34
C ALA A 768 44.88 3.59 2.10
N ARG A 769 45.96 4.02 1.43
CA ARG A 769 47.06 4.81 2.01
C ARG A 769 47.52 5.87 1.02
N LEU A 770 47.95 7.02 1.52
CA LEU A 770 48.63 8.05 0.74
C LEU A 770 50.11 7.69 0.61
N GLY A 771 50.64 7.72 -0.61
CA GLY A 771 52.02 7.35 -0.98
C GLY A 771 52.11 6.96 -2.46
N ALA A 772 53.32 6.81 -2.99
CA ALA A 772 53.54 6.46 -4.40
C ALA A 772 52.84 5.13 -4.81
N PRO A 773 51.89 5.15 -5.77
CA PRO A 773 51.23 3.95 -6.26
C PRO A 773 52.15 3.11 -7.16
N MET A 774 51.98 1.78 -7.17
CA MET A 774 52.68 0.93 -8.13
C MET A 774 52.10 1.11 -9.55
N PRO A 775 52.89 0.94 -10.63
CA PRO A 775 52.40 1.09 -12.01
C PRO A 775 51.18 0.23 -12.35
N ASP A 776 51.05 -0.95 -11.73
CA ASP A 776 49.93 -1.88 -11.91
C ASP A 776 48.67 -1.50 -11.09
N GLU A 777 48.82 -0.60 -10.11
CA GLU A 777 47.70 -0.05 -9.31
C GLU A 777 47.14 1.24 -9.94
N MET A 778 47.97 1.97 -10.68
CA MET A 778 47.57 3.13 -11.49
C MET A 778 46.64 2.69 -12.62
N GLY A 779 45.59 3.46 -12.86
CA GLY A 779 44.79 3.33 -14.08
C GLY A 779 45.18 4.36 -15.15
N GLN A 780 44.58 4.25 -16.33
CA GLN A 780 44.77 5.18 -17.45
C GLN A 780 43.42 5.69 -17.96
N VAL A 781 43.38 6.95 -18.39
CA VAL A 781 42.22 7.58 -19.03
C VAL A 781 42.65 8.46 -20.21
N ASP A 782 41.92 8.44 -21.31
CA ASP A 782 42.28 9.18 -22.52
C ASP A 782 41.92 10.66 -22.42
N ILE A 783 40.74 10.98 -21.89
CA ILE A 783 40.29 12.36 -21.65
C ILE A 783 39.58 12.43 -20.28
N VAL A 784 40.03 13.36 -19.44
CA VAL A 784 39.21 13.93 -18.36
C VAL A 784 39.04 15.40 -18.67
N GLU A 785 37.81 15.89 -18.82
CA GLU A 785 37.55 17.32 -19.00
C GLU A 785 36.22 17.76 -18.38
N THR A 786 36.20 18.95 -17.78
CA THR A 786 34.96 19.62 -17.37
C THR A 786 34.21 20.07 -18.62
N THR A 787 33.05 19.45 -18.87
CA THR A 787 32.12 19.83 -19.94
C THR A 787 30.92 20.55 -19.32
N GLU A 788 30.37 21.55 -19.98
CA GLU A 788 29.11 22.19 -19.55
C GLU A 788 27.93 21.55 -20.29
N ILE A 789 26.95 21.01 -19.54
CA ILE A 789 25.77 20.34 -20.08
C ILE A 789 24.54 20.94 -19.39
N GLY A 790 23.74 21.69 -20.15
CA GLY A 790 22.53 22.34 -19.61
C GLY A 790 22.78 23.54 -18.68
N GLY A 791 24.02 24.03 -18.60
CA GLY A 791 24.48 25.03 -17.63
C GLY A 791 25.17 24.42 -16.41
N ASP A 792 24.96 23.12 -16.14
CA ASP A 792 25.70 22.40 -15.12
C ASP A 792 27.09 22.00 -15.63
N ARG A 793 28.11 22.21 -14.80
CA ARG A 793 29.49 21.78 -15.09
C ARG A 793 29.74 20.38 -14.56
N VAL A 794 30.01 19.47 -15.49
CA VAL A 794 30.17 18.04 -15.20
C VAL A 794 31.57 17.57 -15.60
N THR A 795 32.22 16.78 -14.75
CA THR A 795 33.49 16.16 -15.10
C THR A 795 33.22 14.88 -15.88
N VAL A 796 33.76 14.80 -17.09
CA VAL A 796 33.61 13.65 -17.99
C VAL A 796 34.92 12.86 -18.05
N PHE A 797 34.89 11.60 -17.64
CA PHE A 797 35.95 10.61 -17.90
C PHE A 797 35.57 9.85 -19.17
N ARG A 798 36.37 10.01 -20.23
CA ARG A 798 36.17 9.43 -21.56
C ARG A 798 37.36 8.56 -21.97
N GLN A 799 37.05 7.44 -22.60
CA GLN A 799 37.99 6.59 -23.32
C GLN A 799 37.66 6.65 -24.81
N GLU A 800 38.67 6.85 -25.66
CA GLU A 800 38.53 7.01 -27.11
C GLU A 800 39.45 6.06 -27.89
N ASP A 801 40.55 5.57 -27.29
CA ASP A 801 41.46 4.60 -27.91
C ASP A 801 40.78 3.22 -28.03
N ALA A 802 40.53 2.76 -29.27
CA ALA A 802 39.78 1.54 -29.58
C ALA A 802 40.31 0.21 -28.99
N ASN A 803 41.54 0.18 -28.45
CA ASN A 803 42.11 -0.96 -27.73
C ASN A 803 41.77 -0.96 -26.23
N ALA A 804 41.31 0.17 -25.67
CA ALA A 804 41.03 0.34 -24.25
C ALA A 804 39.57 0.00 -23.92
N VAL A 805 39.33 -1.27 -23.58
CA VAL A 805 37.98 -1.79 -23.29
C VAL A 805 37.46 -1.26 -21.95
N THR A 806 36.69 -0.17 -22.00
CA THR A 806 35.93 0.35 -20.84
C THR A 806 34.91 -0.65 -20.36
N ARG A 807 34.96 -1.05 -19.09
CA ARG A 807 33.97 -1.98 -18.51
C ARG A 807 32.73 -1.30 -17.94
N THR A 808 32.57 0.00 -18.13
CA THR A 808 31.43 0.80 -17.67
C THR A 808 31.15 1.90 -18.70
N SER A 809 29.88 2.12 -19.03
CA SER A 809 29.40 3.22 -19.88
C SER A 809 28.41 4.09 -19.10
N THR A 810 28.20 5.34 -19.54
CA THR A 810 27.22 6.24 -18.93
C THR A 810 26.32 6.86 -19.99
N ILE A 811 25.00 6.63 -19.88
CA ILE A 811 23.98 7.35 -20.62
C ILE A 811 23.71 8.65 -19.88
N VAL A 812 24.00 9.78 -20.52
CA VAL A 812 23.64 11.12 -20.02
C VAL A 812 22.25 11.45 -20.53
N LEU A 813 21.25 11.39 -19.65
CA LEU A 813 19.87 11.75 -19.97
C LEU A 813 19.64 13.25 -19.84
N ARG A 814 18.92 13.81 -20.81
CA ARG A 814 18.46 15.21 -20.86
C ARG A 814 16.94 15.26 -20.90
N GLY A 815 16.33 16.28 -20.28
CA GLY A 815 14.87 16.37 -20.18
C GLY A 815 14.37 17.50 -19.28
N ALA A 816 13.13 17.92 -19.51
CA ALA A 816 12.57 19.13 -18.89
C ALA A 816 12.21 18.98 -17.40
N THR A 817 11.90 17.78 -16.91
CA THR A 817 11.50 17.55 -15.51
C THR A 817 12.19 16.35 -14.88
N GLN A 818 12.51 16.44 -13.59
CA GLN A 818 13.13 15.34 -12.84
C GLN A 818 12.23 14.11 -12.76
N ASN A 819 10.91 14.28 -12.61
CA ASN A 819 9.96 13.17 -12.51
C ASN A 819 9.89 12.32 -13.78
N HIS A 820 10.04 12.94 -14.96
CA HIS A 820 10.11 12.22 -16.23
C HIS A 820 11.47 11.52 -16.40
N LEU A 821 12.56 12.20 -16.05
CA LEU A 821 13.91 11.61 -16.04
C LEU A 821 14.05 10.41 -15.09
N ASP A 822 13.36 10.43 -13.94
CA ASP A 822 13.28 9.30 -12.98
C ASP A 822 12.51 8.08 -13.53
N ASP A 823 11.66 8.26 -14.56
CA ASP A 823 10.89 7.17 -15.17
C ASP A 823 11.55 6.64 -16.46
N VAL A 824 12.18 7.53 -17.25
CA VAL A 824 13.06 7.16 -18.37
C VAL A 824 14.29 6.40 -17.88
N GLU A 825 14.83 6.73 -16.70
CA GLU A 825 15.89 5.94 -16.05
C GLU A 825 15.47 4.50 -15.79
N ARG A 826 14.21 4.26 -15.38
CA ARG A 826 13.68 2.89 -15.20
C ARG A 826 13.51 2.18 -16.53
N ALA A 827 12.93 2.83 -17.54
CA ALA A 827 12.78 2.22 -18.88
C ALA A 827 14.14 1.81 -19.48
N ILE A 828 15.21 2.54 -19.16
CA ILE A 828 16.59 2.16 -19.49
C ILE A 828 17.08 0.97 -18.65
N ASP A 829 16.92 1.00 -17.33
CA ASP A 829 17.36 -0.09 -16.46
C ASP A 829 16.63 -1.42 -16.78
N ASP A 830 15.32 -1.37 -17.07
CA ASP A 830 14.50 -2.48 -17.57
C ASP A 830 15.09 -3.05 -18.87
N GLY A 831 15.38 -2.17 -19.86
CA GLY A 831 16.03 -2.56 -21.11
C GLY A 831 17.40 -3.22 -20.90
N VAL A 832 18.25 -2.69 -20.02
CA VAL A 832 19.56 -3.29 -19.70
C VAL A 832 19.41 -4.64 -18.99
N ASN A 833 18.38 -4.80 -18.15
CA ASN A 833 18.04 -6.10 -17.55
C ASN A 833 17.55 -7.11 -18.59
N VAL A 834 16.78 -6.68 -19.60
CA VAL A 834 16.37 -7.54 -20.72
C VAL A 834 17.58 -8.01 -21.54
N VAL A 835 18.62 -7.19 -21.76
CA VAL A 835 19.84 -7.71 -22.41
C VAL A 835 20.53 -8.79 -21.56
N LYS A 836 20.54 -8.66 -20.22
CA LYS A 836 21.01 -9.71 -19.29
C LYS A 836 20.16 -10.99 -19.40
N ALA A 837 18.90 -10.91 -19.80
CA ALA A 837 18.07 -12.08 -20.11
C ALA A 837 18.38 -12.66 -21.51
N ILE A 838 18.51 -11.81 -22.54
CA ILE A 838 18.90 -12.20 -23.93
C ILE A 838 20.23 -12.96 -23.95
N THR A 839 21.22 -12.59 -23.14
CA THR A 839 22.50 -13.33 -23.05
C THR A 839 22.39 -14.74 -22.44
N LYS A 840 21.24 -15.10 -21.88
CA LYS A 840 20.91 -16.47 -21.43
C LYS A 840 20.07 -17.23 -22.48
N ASP A 841 19.04 -16.58 -23.02
CA ASP A 841 18.10 -17.15 -23.99
C ASP A 841 17.61 -16.05 -24.97
N PRO A 842 18.03 -16.06 -26.24
CA PRO A 842 17.81 -14.96 -27.21
C PRO A 842 16.52 -15.11 -28.04
N ARG A 843 15.57 -15.95 -27.61
CA ARG A 843 14.36 -16.31 -28.36
C ARG A 843 13.21 -15.33 -28.16
N LEU A 844 12.52 -15.00 -29.24
CA LEU A 844 11.43 -14.03 -29.29
C LEU A 844 10.10 -14.69 -29.66
N VAL A 845 9.01 -14.14 -29.11
CA VAL A 845 7.61 -14.55 -29.32
C VAL A 845 6.76 -13.34 -29.73
N PRO A 846 5.67 -13.51 -30.48
CA PRO A 846 4.85 -12.39 -30.96
C PRO A 846 4.17 -11.64 -29.80
N GLY A 847 4.29 -10.31 -29.81
CA GLY A 847 3.82 -9.43 -28.74
C GLY A 847 2.32 -9.12 -28.81
N ALA A 848 1.94 -7.92 -28.34
CA ALA A 848 0.58 -7.34 -28.44
C ALA A 848 -0.62 -8.25 -28.06
N GLY A 849 -0.39 -9.30 -27.26
CA GLY A 849 -1.41 -10.27 -26.85
C GLY A 849 -1.58 -11.49 -27.77
N ALA A 850 -0.85 -11.58 -28.89
CA ALA A 850 -0.93 -12.70 -29.83
C ALA A 850 -0.48 -14.03 -29.18
N THR A 851 0.68 -14.01 -28.50
CA THR A 851 1.15 -15.16 -27.69
C THR A 851 0.10 -15.58 -26.66
N GLU A 852 -0.55 -14.62 -25.99
CA GLU A 852 -1.58 -14.88 -25.00
C GLU A 852 -2.84 -15.52 -25.60
N ILE A 853 -3.38 -15.06 -26.73
CA ILE A 853 -4.55 -15.70 -27.38
C ILE A 853 -4.21 -17.11 -27.89
N GLN A 854 -3.02 -17.32 -28.49
CA GLN A 854 -2.64 -18.66 -28.93
C GLN A 854 -2.48 -19.65 -27.75
N LEU A 855 -2.08 -19.15 -26.57
CA LEU A 855 -2.12 -19.91 -25.33
C LEU A 855 -3.57 -20.22 -24.89
N VAL A 856 -4.53 -19.30 -25.00
CA VAL A 856 -5.95 -19.60 -24.71
C VAL A 856 -6.44 -20.78 -25.55
N GLU A 857 -6.18 -20.74 -26.86
CA GLU A 857 -6.67 -21.74 -27.82
C GLU A 857 -6.02 -23.12 -27.57
N ARG A 858 -4.69 -23.17 -27.47
CA ARG A 858 -3.95 -24.42 -27.24
C ARG A 858 -4.25 -25.02 -25.84
N ILE A 859 -4.40 -24.21 -24.78
CA ILE A 859 -4.74 -24.70 -23.43
C ILE A 859 -6.20 -25.15 -23.35
N SER A 860 -7.14 -24.48 -24.03
CA SER A 860 -8.55 -24.94 -24.12
C SER A 860 -8.65 -26.28 -24.84
N ASN A 861 -7.92 -26.43 -25.96
CA ASN A 861 -7.74 -27.69 -26.67
C ASN A 861 -7.05 -28.80 -25.84
N PHE A 862 -6.43 -28.48 -24.70
CA PHE A 862 -5.90 -29.43 -23.72
C PHE A 862 -6.87 -29.71 -22.56
N ALA A 863 -7.70 -28.72 -22.17
CA ALA A 863 -8.78 -28.89 -21.21
C ALA A 863 -9.76 -29.98 -21.69
N ASP A 864 -10.26 -29.90 -22.93
CA ASP A 864 -11.26 -30.84 -23.44
C ASP A 864 -10.71 -32.26 -23.72
N LYS A 865 -9.38 -32.41 -23.77
CA LYS A 865 -8.69 -33.72 -23.78
C LYS A 865 -8.50 -34.30 -22.38
N THR A 866 -8.71 -33.51 -21.32
CA THR A 866 -8.44 -33.89 -19.93
C THR A 866 -9.74 -34.24 -19.18
N PRO A 867 -10.01 -35.52 -18.88
CA PRO A 867 -11.26 -35.91 -18.22
C PRO A 867 -11.30 -35.56 -16.71
N GLY A 868 -12.48 -35.17 -16.24
CA GLY A 868 -12.79 -34.99 -14.81
C GLY A 868 -12.72 -33.54 -14.31
N LEU A 869 -12.85 -33.34 -13.00
CA LEU A 869 -12.94 -32.01 -12.37
C LEU A 869 -11.82 -31.01 -12.78
N PRO A 870 -10.55 -31.42 -13.01
CA PRO A 870 -9.51 -30.49 -13.45
C PRO A 870 -9.79 -29.81 -14.80
N GLN A 871 -10.67 -30.35 -15.66
CA GLN A 871 -11.05 -29.74 -16.94
C GLN A 871 -11.52 -28.29 -16.78
N TYR A 872 -12.41 -28.05 -15.81
CA TYR A 872 -12.97 -26.72 -15.54
C TYR A 872 -11.89 -25.72 -15.11
N ALA A 873 -10.94 -26.16 -14.29
CA ALA A 873 -9.82 -25.34 -13.84
C ALA A 873 -8.81 -25.07 -14.96
N ILE A 874 -8.51 -26.05 -15.83
CA ILE A 874 -7.62 -25.85 -16.99
C ILE A 874 -8.25 -24.88 -17.98
N ARG A 875 -9.57 -24.97 -18.25
CA ARG A 875 -10.25 -24.01 -19.14
C ARG A 875 -10.31 -22.61 -18.53
N LYS A 876 -10.58 -22.47 -17.23
CA LYS A 876 -10.55 -21.17 -16.54
C LYS A 876 -9.15 -20.56 -16.43
N PHE A 877 -8.10 -21.39 -16.43
CA PHE A 877 -6.71 -20.93 -16.59
C PHE A 877 -6.43 -20.42 -18.01
N ALA A 878 -6.99 -21.05 -19.05
CA ALA A 878 -6.93 -20.53 -20.42
C ALA A 878 -7.63 -19.17 -20.53
N GLU A 879 -8.88 -19.07 -20.07
CA GLU A 879 -9.66 -17.82 -20.07
C GLU A 879 -9.01 -16.66 -19.30
N ALA A 880 -8.02 -16.92 -18.43
CA ALA A 880 -7.33 -15.87 -17.70
C ALA A 880 -6.33 -15.08 -18.58
N PHE A 881 -5.83 -15.66 -19.67
CA PHE A 881 -4.90 -14.98 -20.59
C PHE A 881 -5.57 -13.87 -21.42
N GLU A 882 -6.90 -13.93 -21.61
CA GLU A 882 -7.69 -12.88 -22.27
C GLU A 882 -7.46 -11.48 -21.68
N VAL A 883 -7.07 -11.39 -20.40
CA VAL A 883 -6.89 -10.13 -19.70
C VAL A 883 -5.83 -9.22 -20.35
N VAL A 884 -4.82 -9.78 -21.01
CA VAL A 884 -3.75 -9.00 -21.66
C VAL A 884 -4.29 -8.25 -22.89
N PRO A 885 -4.74 -8.93 -23.96
CA PRO A 885 -5.32 -8.24 -25.13
C PRO A 885 -6.56 -7.40 -24.76
N ARG A 886 -7.40 -7.84 -23.81
CA ARG A 886 -8.51 -7.03 -23.30
C ARG A 886 -8.04 -5.70 -22.70
N THR A 887 -7.03 -5.73 -21.83
CA THR A 887 -6.51 -4.52 -21.17
C THR A 887 -5.80 -3.59 -22.17
N LEU A 888 -5.14 -4.15 -23.19
CA LEU A 888 -4.53 -3.39 -24.27
C LEU A 888 -5.59 -2.61 -25.07
N ALA A 889 -6.64 -3.29 -25.55
CA ALA A 889 -7.77 -2.66 -26.24
C ALA A 889 -8.51 -1.63 -25.37
N GLU A 890 -8.81 -1.95 -24.10
CA GLU A 890 -9.42 -1.02 -23.13
C GLU A 890 -8.55 0.22 -22.86
N SER A 891 -7.21 0.11 -22.96
CA SER A 891 -6.28 1.23 -22.73
C SER A 891 -6.14 2.13 -23.96
N ALA A 892 -6.16 1.56 -25.17
CA ALA A 892 -6.25 2.31 -26.43
C ALA A 892 -7.63 2.96 -26.63
N GLY A 893 -8.69 2.40 -26.04
CA GLY A 893 -10.07 2.90 -26.14
C GLY A 893 -10.92 2.20 -27.20
N LEU A 894 -10.48 1.02 -27.67
CA LEU A 894 -11.22 0.15 -28.59
C LEU A 894 -12.31 -0.65 -27.84
N ASP A 895 -13.32 -1.16 -28.56
CA ASP A 895 -14.21 -2.18 -27.98
C ASP A 895 -13.47 -3.52 -27.92
N ALA A 896 -12.96 -3.85 -26.73
CA ALA A 896 -12.30 -5.12 -26.46
C ALA A 896 -13.18 -6.35 -26.76
N THR A 897 -14.51 -6.22 -26.84
CA THR A 897 -15.42 -7.29 -27.26
C THR A 897 -15.23 -7.64 -28.73
N GLU A 898 -15.17 -6.60 -29.58
CA GLU A 898 -14.98 -6.73 -31.02
C GLU A 898 -13.56 -7.21 -31.34
N VAL A 899 -12.54 -6.57 -30.77
CA VAL A 899 -11.12 -6.94 -30.95
C VAL A 899 -10.86 -8.40 -30.53
N LEU A 900 -11.35 -8.84 -29.36
CA LEU A 900 -11.19 -10.24 -28.94
C LEU A 900 -11.90 -11.22 -29.91
N SER A 901 -13.06 -10.86 -30.46
CA SER A 901 -13.76 -11.72 -31.42
C SER A 901 -13.01 -11.87 -32.75
N ARG A 902 -12.34 -10.80 -33.19
CA ARG A 902 -11.48 -10.78 -34.39
C ARG A 902 -10.22 -11.62 -34.17
N LEU A 903 -9.53 -11.41 -33.03
CA LEU A 903 -8.37 -12.23 -32.63
C LEU A 903 -8.72 -13.73 -32.54
N TYR A 904 -9.82 -14.10 -31.87
CA TYR A 904 -10.26 -15.49 -31.84
C TYR A 904 -10.55 -16.08 -33.24
N THR A 905 -10.97 -15.24 -34.20
CA THR A 905 -11.21 -15.66 -35.59
C THR A 905 -9.91 -15.85 -36.38
N ALA A 906 -8.89 -15.02 -36.16
CA ALA A 906 -7.55 -15.18 -36.73
C ALA A 906 -6.84 -16.43 -36.17
N HIS A 907 -6.67 -16.50 -34.84
CA HIS A 907 -5.90 -17.55 -34.17
C HIS A 907 -6.47 -18.98 -34.33
N HIS A 908 -7.75 -19.13 -34.66
CA HIS A 908 -8.36 -20.46 -34.89
C HIS A 908 -8.14 -21.00 -36.32
N ARG A 909 -7.59 -20.19 -37.24
CA ARG A 909 -7.23 -20.60 -38.62
C ARG A 909 -5.82 -21.20 -38.69
N ALA A 910 -5.60 -22.34 -38.05
CA ALA A 910 -4.26 -22.93 -37.90
C ALA A 910 -3.91 -24.02 -38.94
N ASN A 911 -3.76 -23.67 -40.23
CA ASN A 911 -2.81 -24.31 -41.18
C ASN A 911 -2.87 -23.77 -42.63
N PRO A 912 -1.77 -23.18 -43.14
CA PRO A 912 -1.38 -23.21 -44.54
C PRO A 912 -0.24 -24.24 -44.79
N ALA A 913 -0.11 -25.25 -43.93
CA ALA A 913 0.94 -26.29 -44.00
C ALA A 913 0.53 -27.53 -44.85
N THR A 914 -0.46 -27.37 -45.73
CA THR A 914 -0.85 -28.35 -46.75
C THR A 914 -1.03 -27.62 -48.07
N GLU A 915 -0.25 -28.02 -49.06
CA GLU A 915 -0.20 -27.45 -50.40
C GLU A 915 -1.54 -27.62 -51.14
N GLU A 916 -2.19 -26.51 -51.52
CA GLU A 916 -2.99 -26.39 -52.75
C GLU A 916 -3.29 -24.90 -53.00
N GLU A 917 -2.61 -24.31 -53.99
CA GLU A 917 -2.74 -22.90 -54.38
C GLU A 917 -4.04 -22.68 -55.20
N GLU A 918 -5.11 -22.17 -54.59
CA GLU A 918 -6.25 -21.64 -55.35
C GLU A 918 -6.02 -20.15 -55.70
N GLU A 919 -5.53 -19.87 -56.92
CA GLU A 919 -5.46 -18.51 -57.50
C GLU A 919 -6.87 -17.87 -57.59
N GLY A 920 -7.34 -17.25 -56.51
CA GLY A 920 -8.77 -16.97 -56.30
C GLY A 920 -9.23 -15.51 -56.16
N SER A 921 -8.48 -14.64 -55.46
CA SER A 921 -8.90 -13.25 -55.19
C SER A 921 -7.72 -12.32 -54.87
N SER A 922 -7.93 -11.02 -55.09
CA SER A 922 -6.94 -9.94 -54.93
C SER A 922 -6.92 -9.34 -53.53
N ASP A 923 -5.72 -9.00 -53.05
CA ASP A 923 -5.45 -7.92 -52.08
C ASP A 923 -6.13 -8.04 -50.69
N GLU A 924 -6.31 -9.25 -50.16
CA GLU A 924 -6.61 -9.49 -48.73
C GLU A 924 -5.45 -10.27 -48.08
N GLU A 925 -4.85 -9.70 -47.02
CA GLU A 925 -3.76 -10.33 -46.25
C GLU A 925 -4.29 -11.48 -45.38
N GLU A 926 -3.68 -12.67 -45.46
CA GLU A 926 -4.18 -13.83 -44.70
C GLU A 926 -3.87 -13.69 -43.18
N PRO A 927 -4.90 -13.68 -42.30
CA PRO A 927 -4.69 -13.51 -40.87
C PRO A 927 -4.04 -14.74 -40.23
N PHE A 928 -2.82 -14.58 -39.73
CA PHE A 928 -2.00 -15.63 -39.13
C PHE A 928 -2.12 -15.68 -37.59
N TRP A 929 -1.46 -16.65 -36.94
CA TRP A 929 -1.46 -16.75 -35.47
C TRP A 929 -0.58 -15.71 -34.75
N THR A 930 0.07 -14.83 -35.51
CA THR A 930 0.90 -13.69 -35.06
C THR A 930 0.12 -12.38 -34.98
N THR A 931 -1.14 -12.38 -35.42
CA THR A 931 -2.03 -11.21 -35.31
C THR A 931 -2.25 -10.83 -33.85
N GLY A 932 -1.96 -9.57 -33.50
CA GLY A 932 -2.12 -9.01 -32.16
C GLY A 932 -3.12 -7.85 -32.12
N VAL A 933 -3.29 -7.26 -30.93
CA VAL A 933 -4.09 -6.04 -30.75
C VAL A 933 -3.37 -4.87 -31.41
N ASP A 934 -4.01 -4.22 -32.39
CA ASP A 934 -3.59 -2.90 -32.85
C ASP A 934 -3.96 -1.86 -31.79
N LEU A 935 -3.11 -0.85 -31.62
CA LEU A 935 -3.29 0.23 -30.65
C LEU A 935 -3.43 1.60 -31.34
N GLU A 936 -3.09 1.70 -32.62
CA GLU A 936 -3.35 2.88 -33.43
C GLU A 936 -4.69 2.71 -34.19
N LEU A 937 -5.43 3.80 -34.33
CA LEU A 937 -6.68 3.84 -35.10
C LEU A 937 -6.35 4.19 -36.56
N GLY A 938 -5.70 3.25 -37.25
CA GLY A 938 -5.49 3.31 -38.69
C GLY A 938 -6.77 3.02 -39.49
N ASP A 939 -6.61 2.73 -40.79
CA ASP A 939 -7.67 2.08 -41.58
C ASP A 939 -7.83 0.58 -41.22
N SER A 940 -7.07 0.09 -40.23
CA SER A 940 -7.03 -1.28 -39.71
C SER A 940 -8.23 -1.60 -38.80
N ASP A 941 -8.66 -2.86 -38.80
CA ASP A 941 -9.80 -3.35 -38.01
C ASP A 941 -9.42 -3.66 -36.53
N GLY A 942 -8.53 -2.85 -35.93
CA GLY A 942 -8.08 -2.99 -34.53
C GLY A 942 -7.18 -4.21 -34.26
N THR A 943 -6.61 -4.81 -35.32
CA THR A 943 -5.68 -5.95 -35.26
C THR A 943 -4.59 -5.80 -36.31
N LEU A 944 -3.33 -6.10 -35.95
CA LEU A 944 -2.15 -6.02 -36.82
C LEU A 944 -1.33 -7.32 -36.77
N ASP A 945 -0.42 -7.58 -37.73
CA ASP A 945 0.59 -8.63 -37.54
C ASP A 945 1.78 -8.09 -36.72
N THR A 946 2.08 -8.77 -35.61
CA THR A 946 3.15 -8.37 -34.70
C THR A 946 4.56 -8.66 -35.22
N VAL A 947 4.71 -9.51 -36.25
CA VAL A 947 6.02 -9.91 -36.79
C VAL A 947 6.54 -8.88 -37.79
N ASP A 948 5.69 -8.42 -38.69
CA ASP A 948 6.04 -7.44 -39.73
C ASP A 948 6.30 -6.05 -39.12
N GLU A 949 5.46 -5.62 -38.17
CA GLU A 949 5.72 -4.45 -37.34
C GLU A 949 6.88 -4.66 -36.35
N GLY A 950 7.36 -5.90 -36.17
CA GLY A 950 8.48 -6.25 -35.30
C GLY A 950 8.22 -6.02 -33.81
N ILE A 951 6.98 -6.17 -33.37
CA ILE A 951 6.52 -6.06 -31.98
C ILE A 951 6.68 -7.43 -31.30
N LEU A 952 7.90 -7.74 -30.88
CA LEU A 952 8.27 -9.03 -30.29
C LEU A 952 8.62 -8.91 -28.80
N ASP A 953 8.19 -9.90 -28.02
CA ASP A 953 8.46 -10.04 -26.59
C ASP A 953 9.51 -11.15 -26.34
N LEU A 954 10.25 -11.08 -25.23
CA LEU A 954 11.25 -12.10 -24.88
C LEU A 954 10.60 -13.35 -24.29
N LEU A 955 10.84 -14.52 -24.91
CA LEU A 955 10.31 -15.83 -24.46
C LEU A 955 10.65 -16.10 -22.99
N ALA A 956 11.89 -15.82 -22.59
CA ALA A 956 12.35 -15.99 -21.22
C ALA A 956 11.52 -15.17 -20.22
N ALA A 957 11.27 -13.89 -20.50
CA ALA A 957 10.52 -12.99 -19.61
C ALA A 957 9.07 -13.48 -19.43
N LYS A 958 8.37 -13.81 -20.53
CA LYS A 958 7.03 -14.42 -20.51
C LYS A 958 7.01 -15.73 -19.71
N SER A 959 7.99 -16.61 -19.91
CA SER A 959 8.04 -17.92 -19.24
C SER A 959 8.19 -17.80 -17.72
N TRP A 960 8.96 -16.83 -17.23
CA TRP A 960 9.08 -16.53 -15.80
C TRP A 960 7.84 -15.83 -15.26
N ALA A 961 7.26 -14.88 -16.01
CA ALA A 961 6.06 -14.17 -15.59
C ALA A 961 4.87 -15.12 -15.40
N ILE A 962 4.62 -16.01 -16.37
CA ILE A 962 3.56 -17.03 -16.29
C ILE A 962 3.82 -17.99 -15.11
N ARG A 963 5.08 -18.38 -14.87
CA ARG A 963 5.46 -19.25 -13.76
C ARG A 963 5.16 -18.60 -12.41
N LEU A 964 5.65 -17.38 -12.18
CA LEU A 964 5.49 -16.65 -10.93
C LEU A 964 4.03 -16.24 -10.67
N ALA A 965 3.28 -15.82 -11.70
CA ALA A 965 1.85 -15.53 -11.56
C ALA A 965 1.04 -16.77 -11.16
N SER A 966 1.30 -17.90 -11.82
CA SER A 966 0.66 -19.19 -11.51
C SER A 966 1.00 -19.66 -10.09
N GLU A 967 2.27 -19.55 -9.69
CA GLU A 967 2.73 -19.94 -8.36
C GLU A 967 2.13 -19.06 -7.28
N ALA A 968 2.13 -17.73 -7.43
CA ALA A 968 1.50 -16.80 -6.51
C ALA A 968 -0.01 -17.06 -6.34
N ALA A 969 -0.75 -17.22 -7.45
CA ALA A 969 -2.18 -17.54 -7.41
C ALA A 969 -2.45 -18.90 -6.73
N ARG A 970 -1.65 -19.93 -7.04
CA ARG A 970 -1.72 -21.24 -6.37
C ARG A 970 -1.42 -21.14 -4.87
N THR A 971 -0.42 -20.34 -4.46
CA THR A 971 -0.10 -20.13 -3.04
C THR A 971 -1.27 -19.45 -2.32
N VAL A 972 -1.85 -18.38 -2.88
CA VAL A 972 -3.03 -17.72 -2.30
C VAL A 972 -4.21 -18.67 -2.15
N LEU A 973 -4.49 -19.51 -3.16
CA LEU A 973 -5.56 -20.51 -3.10
C LEU A 973 -5.28 -21.69 -2.14
N SER A 974 -4.01 -21.91 -1.77
CA SER A 974 -3.62 -22.94 -0.80
C SER A 974 -3.74 -22.51 0.67
N VAL A 975 -3.95 -21.22 0.93
CA VAL A 975 -4.15 -20.69 2.29
C VAL A 975 -5.63 -20.81 2.69
N ASP A 976 -5.90 -21.74 3.59
CA ASP A 976 -7.21 -22.00 4.20
C ASP A 976 -7.47 -21.13 5.45
N GLN A 977 -6.43 -20.82 6.22
CA GLN A 977 -6.52 -20.00 7.44
C GLN A 977 -5.45 -18.90 7.46
N ILE A 978 -5.85 -17.65 7.71
CA ILE A 978 -4.93 -16.55 8.01
C ILE A 978 -5.03 -16.18 9.48
N ILE A 979 -3.90 -16.24 10.19
CA ILE A 979 -3.78 -15.78 11.57
C ILE A 979 -2.96 -14.48 11.59
N VAL A 980 -3.63 -13.36 11.87
CA VAL A 980 -3.00 -12.03 11.97
C VAL A 980 -2.74 -11.70 13.44
N ALA A 981 -1.47 -11.52 13.80
CA ALA A 981 -1.11 -10.89 15.07
C ALA A 981 -1.25 -9.37 14.96
N ARG A 982 -1.82 -8.70 15.97
CA ARG A 982 -1.76 -7.24 16.10
C ARG A 982 -0.32 -6.78 15.89
N GLN A 983 -0.13 -5.85 14.96
CA GLN A 983 1.19 -5.29 14.65
C GLN A 983 1.90 -4.88 15.94
N ALA A 984 3.14 -5.30 16.08
CA ALA A 984 3.94 -5.04 17.27
C ALA A 984 4.30 -3.56 17.32
N GLY A 985 3.42 -2.77 17.94
CA GLY A 985 3.76 -1.46 18.48
C GLY A 985 4.84 -1.63 19.54
N GLY A 986 6.10 -1.70 19.10
CA GLY A 986 7.25 -1.70 19.98
C GLY A 986 7.19 -0.48 20.90
N PRO A 987 7.79 -0.55 22.10
CA PRO A 987 7.94 0.63 22.92
C PRO A 987 8.60 1.72 22.06
N LYS A 988 8.05 2.94 22.06
CA LYS A 988 8.71 4.08 21.40
C LYS A 988 10.17 4.08 21.85
N PRO A 989 11.15 4.26 20.94
CA PRO A 989 12.53 4.39 21.36
C PRO A 989 12.59 5.47 22.45
N PRO A 990 13.21 5.19 23.62
CA PRO A 990 13.17 6.12 24.74
C PRO A 990 13.72 7.47 24.25
N GLY A 991 12.93 8.53 24.45
CA GLY A 991 13.34 9.87 24.05
C GLY A 991 14.67 10.23 24.70
N PRO A 992 15.52 11.03 24.04
CA PRO A 992 16.84 11.39 24.57
C PRO A 992 16.68 11.96 25.98
N ASN A 993 17.19 11.23 26.97
CA ASN A 993 17.00 11.55 28.37
C ASN A 993 17.96 12.69 28.75
N PRO A 994 17.49 13.86 29.24
CA PRO A 994 18.35 15.04 29.40
C PRO A 994 19.52 14.90 30.38
N ASN A 995 19.51 13.88 31.24
CA ASN A 995 20.47 13.68 32.34
C ASN A 995 21.47 12.54 32.07
N TRP A 996 21.91 12.34 30.82
CA TRP A 996 22.96 11.34 30.50
C TRP A 996 24.40 11.84 30.65
N ASP A 997 24.59 13.13 30.97
CA ASP A 997 25.91 13.75 31.20
C ASP A 997 26.25 13.95 32.70
N GLU A 998 25.52 13.29 33.63
CA GLU A 998 25.66 13.47 35.10
C GLU A 998 26.12 12.21 35.89
N ASP A 999 26.50 11.10 35.23
CA ASP A 999 27.05 9.86 35.84
C ASP A 999 28.57 9.65 35.50
#